data_AF-A0A3E1D7R0-F1
#
_entry.id   AF-A0A3E1D7R0-F1
#
_cell.length_a   1.000
_cell.length_b   1.000
_cell.length_c   1.000
_cell.angle_alpha   90.00
_cell.angle_beta   90.00
_cell.angle_gamma   90.00
#
_symmetry.space_group_name_H-M   'P 1'
#
loop_
_entity.id
_entity.type
_entity.pdbx_description
1 polymer ?
#
loop_
_entity_poly.entity_id
_entity_poly.type
_entity_poly.pdbx_seq_one_letter_code
_entity_poly.pdbx_strand_id
1 'polypeptide(L)'
;MPKISVILTSFNHEKYLREAIDSVLNQTFADFELIIWDDASSDGSWEVINSYSDLRIKVFQNEVTKRGIYGINKAIFEIATGEYIAIHHSDDVWELDKLEKQVACLDNHCEIGAVFTWAQIIDENSAKFENNWFNQENKTRWQWLNQLFHEQNYLNHPSVLIRKQCYQDVGVYRYGLAQTPDAEMWSRVLIRFPIHVIQEKLTKHRLFSDKSNTSGPRIDVAIRISNEWNVLRENYLSITNFEDITAIFPSLERFRNPEGFDSKFLLAMVCLYECKQRSAWQLGLKWLFDLLNDKTRYKKIRELYSFSYMDFIRLTAEFDVYFVEWDKQIAEREQSIAALQAQVQNLLIGKAWLTSQREVWEKTIVEREQSIAALQAQVQNLLIGKAWLTSQREVWEKTIVEREQSIAALQTQVQDLLIGNAWLTSQCKAWEKVAAGHGQSITELTSRLHETEKRLAMSDAILYKLRNHRGMRFVNYLSKVKFFDSLESTMPPLNTVSAAIEVLKATPFAEIQRAGYHFQANDYYSPLNDVAFLKENLDLWKERSSPSSIDWNVDEQLAIAQKVASYVEELRDVPQDHQPGKLEYCWNNPMWNNTDALVQYGLLRDLKPKRVVEVGCGWSSLLMQRALIRNQTPCQVTQIEPYPNPALFELFPKDWQLHRTSLQRAPFEIFESLQAGDICFYDGSHCVKAASDVNWFFFEVLPRLASGVIIHIHDIFLPNDYPDLWIFERGQTWNEQYLLQAFLMNNRDYKILIANAFLFKTNAKALEGFYRGVQPPYGCSFWMQKLR
;
A
#
# COMPACT_ATOMS: atom_id res chain seq x y z
N MET A 1 -40.12 58.03 -6.24
CA MET A 1 -39.35 56.80 -6.58
C MET A 1 -38.21 56.74 -5.60
N PRO A 2 -37.86 55.55 -5.05
CA PRO A 2 -36.74 55.43 -4.13
C PRO A 2 -35.44 55.85 -4.81
N LYS A 3 -34.46 56.36 -4.06
CA LYS A 3 -33.12 56.66 -4.61
C LYS A 3 -32.36 55.37 -4.94
N ILE A 4 -32.49 54.32 -4.11
CA ILE A 4 -31.78 53.05 -4.27
C ILE A 4 -32.76 51.87 -4.40
N SER A 5 -32.49 50.94 -5.32
CA SER A 5 -33.06 49.59 -5.26
C SER A 5 -31.98 48.61 -4.78
N VAL A 6 -32.18 48.05 -3.59
CA VAL A 6 -31.33 46.97 -3.06
C VAL A 6 -31.89 45.64 -3.55
N ILE A 7 -31.05 44.84 -4.20
CA ILE A 7 -31.41 43.52 -4.73
C ILE A 7 -30.73 42.47 -3.87
N LEU A 8 -31.50 41.74 -3.07
CA LEU A 8 -31.05 40.64 -2.22
C LEU A 8 -31.44 39.32 -2.87
N THR A 9 -30.47 38.44 -3.10
CA THR A 9 -30.71 37.09 -3.62
C THR A 9 -30.63 36.03 -2.53
N SER A 10 -31.59 35.12 -2.52
CA SER A 10 -31.73 34.05 -1.52
C SER A 10 -31.73 32.67 -2.17
N PHE A 11 -30.92 31.75 -1.63
CA PHE A 11 -30.97 30.33 -1.96
C PHE A 11 -30.39 29.51 -0.81
N ASN A 12 -31.24 28.80 -0.07
CA ASN A 12 -30.85 27.88 1.00
C ASN A 12 -29.93 28.48 2.09
N HIS A 13 -30.25 29.69 2.57
CA HIS A 13 -29.47 30.40 3.60
C HIS A 13 -30.33 30.80 4.81
N GLU A 14 -31.29 29.95 5.23
CA GLU A 14 -32.24 30.23 6.33
C GLU A 14 -31.55 30.83 7.58
N LYS A 15 -30.40 30.27 7.95
CA LYS A 15 -29.62 30.66 9.14
C LYS A 15 -29.10 32.10 9.09
N TYR A 16 -28.80 32.63 7.91
CA TYR A 16 -28.10 33.93 7.73
C TYR A 16 -29.03 35.03 7.21
N LEU A 17 -30.14 34.64 6.59
CA LEU A 17 -31.01 35.54 5.84
C LEU A 17 -31.61 36.66 6.69
N ARG A 18 -31.93 36.39 7.97
CA ARG A 18 -32.42 37.41 8.91
C ARG A 18 -31.37 38.51 9.14
N GLU A 19 -30.11 38.12 9.36
CA GLU A 19 -29.00 39.06 9.55
C GLU A 19 -28.77 39.91 8.28
N ALA A 20 -28.84 39.28 7.10
CA ALA A 20 -28.70 39.96 5.81
C ALA A 20 -29.81 41.00 5.60
N ILE A 21 -31.10 40.62 5.76
CA ILE A 21 -32.24 41.52 5.61
C ILE A 21 -32.17 42.66 6.62
N ASP A 22 -31.93 42.36 7.89
CA ASP A 22 -31.87 43.37 8.96
C ASP A 22 -30.73 44.37 8.71
N SER A 23 -29.60 43.93 8.14
CA SER A 23 -28.48 44.83 7.80
C SER A 23 -28.83 45.86 6.73
N VAL A 24 -29.76 45.54 5.83
CA VAL A 24 -30.29 46.49 4.84
C VAL A 24 -31.36 47.39 5.45
N LEU A 25 -32.32 46.83 6.19
CA LEU A 25 -33.43 47.60 6.75
C LEU A 25 -32.98 48.67 7.75
N ASN A 26 -31.88 48.41 8.45
CA ASN A 26 -31.27 49.30 9.45
C ASN A 26 -30.25 50.29 8.87
N GLN A 27 -30.10 50.40 7.55
CA GLN A 27 -29.21 51.41 6.95
C GLN A 27 -29.61 52.83 7.36
N THR A 28 -28.62 53.70 7.62
CA THR A 28 -28.85 55.11 7.99
C THR A 28 -29.51 55.91 6.85
N PHE A 29 -29.25 55.52 5.60
CA PHE A 29 -29.92 56.06 4.42
C PHE A 29 -31.25 55.33 4.18
N ALA A 30 -32.38 56.00 4.39
CA ALA A 30 -33.70 55.36 4.40
C ALA A 30 -34.43 55.31 3.04
N ASP A 31 -34.03 56.11 2.05
CA ASP A 31 -34.73 56.23 0.75
C ASP A 31 -34.37 55.11 -0.23
N PHE A 32 -34.80 53.89 0.09
CA PHE A 32 -34.59 52.72 -0.74
C PHE A 32 -35.81 51.79 -0.78
N GLU A 33 -35.84 50.95 -1.80
CA GLU A 33 -36.65 49.72 -1.82
C GLU A 33 -35.74 48.49 -1.69
N LEU A 34 -36.23 47.44 -1.03
CA LEU A 34 -35.53 46.16 -0.89
C LEU A 34 -36.26 45.09 -1.69
N ILE A 35 -35.66 44.62 -2.77
CA ILE A 35 -36.17 43.56 -3.63
C ILE A 35 -35.49 42.27 -3.21
N ILE A 36 -36.25 41.33 -2.63
CA ILE A 36 -35.76 40.02 -2.24
C ILE A 36 -36.20 39.00 -3.28
N TRP A 37 -35.25 38.30 -3.88
CA TRP A 37 -35.49 37.27 -4.88
C TRP A 37 -35.02 35.91 -4.38
N ASP A 38 -35.97 35.05 -4.04
CA ASP A 38 -35.72 33.67 -3.62
C ASP A 38 -35.68 32.72 -4.83
N ASP A 39 -34.62 31.92 -4.91
CA ASP A 39 -34.38 31.00 -6.03
C ASP A 39 -34.92 29.60 -5.78
N ALA A 40 -36.18 29.53 -5.32
CA ALA A 40 -36.86 28.30 -4.92
C ALA A 40 -36.09 27.55 -3.83
N SER A 41 -35.85 28.23 -2.70
CA SER A 41 -35.19 27.61 -1.54
C SER A 41 -36.00 26.42 -1.01
N SER A 42 -35.28 25.39 -0.56
CA SER A 42 -35.85 24.17 0.00
C SER A 42 -35.77 24.11 1.55
N ASP A 43 -35.09 25.08 2.15
CA ASP A 43 -35.04 25.28 3.61
C ASP A 43 -36.06 26.34 4.06
N GLY A 44 -36.01 26.77 5.32
CA GLY A 44 -36.94 27.79 5.87
C GLY A 44 -36.71 29.23 5.39
N SER A 45 -35.87 29.45 4.34
CA SER A 45 -35.58 30.80 3.84
C SER A 45 -36.83 31.55 3.41
N TRP A 46 -37.77 30.86 2.75
CA TRP A 46 -38.99 31.49 2.24
C TRP A 46 -39.90 31.97 3.38
N GLU A 47 -40.02 31.19 4.46
CA GLU A 47 -40.76 31.55 5.67
C GLU A 47 -40.12 32.74 6.37
N VAL A 48 -38.78 32.78 6.45
CA VAL A 48 -38.05 33.94 7.00
C VAL A 48 -38.37 35.20 6.20
N ILE A 49 -38.32 35.16 4.87
CA ILE A 49 -38.63 36.30 4.00
C ILE A 49 -40.06 36.80 4.25
N ASN A 50 -41.05 35.90 4.27
CA ASN A 50 -42.46 36.25 4.47
C ASN A 50 -42.79 36.70 5.90
N SER A 51 -41.89 36.50 6.87
CA SER A 51 -42.07 36.99 8.24
C SER A 51 -41.93 38.50 8.38
N TYR A 52 -41.36 39.18 7.38
CA TYR A 52 -41.17 40.64 7.39
C TYR A 52 -42.39 41.40 6.87
N SER A 53 -42.76 42.48 7.55
CA SER A 53 -43.88 43.36 7.19
C SER A 53 -43.47 44.79 6.82
N ASP A 54 -42.19 45.03 6.54
CA ASP A 54 -41.68 46.36 6.16
C ASP A 54 -42.15 46.73 4.75
N LEU A 55 -42.75 47.91 4.60
CA LEU A 55 -43.35 48.38 3.34
C LEU A 55 -42.33 48.62 2.22
N ARG A 56 -41.04 48.71 2.55
CA ARG A 56 -39.96 48.85 1.56
C ARG A 56 -39.64 47.52 0.86
N ILE A 57 -40.10 46.39 1.40
CA ILE A 57 -39.75 45.06 0.89
C ILE A 57 -40.69 44.64 -0.24
N LYS A 58 -40.12 44.15 -1.32
CA LYS A 58 -40.80 43.46 -2.42
C LYS A 58 -40.22 42.06 -2.58
N VAL A 59 -41.05 41.03 -2.44
CA VAL A 59 -40.61 39.63 -2.43
C VAL A 59 -41.00 38.91 -3.71
N PHE A 60 -40.10 38.10 -4.25
CA PHE A 60 -40.31 37.27 -5.43
C PHE A 60 -39.72 35.89 -5.19
N GLN A 61 -40.37 34.86 -5.73
CA GLN A 61 -39.89 33.47 -5.68
C GLN A 61 -39.94 32.85 -7.07
N ASN A 62 -38.89 32.11 -7.41
CA ASN A 62 -38.90 31.27 -8.59
C ASN A 62 -39.71 29.98 -8.34
N GLU A 63 -40.42 29.48 -9.35
CA GLU A 63 -41.09 28.17 -9.26
C GLU A 63 -40.09 27.00 -9.15
N VAL A 64 -38.93 27.16 -9.76
CA VAL A 64 -37.83 26.19 -9.75
C VAL A 64 -36.51 26.92 -9.68
N THR A 65 -35.52 26.30 -9.04
CA THR A 65 -34.17 26.87 -8.92
C THR A 65 -33.57 27.15 -10.30
N LYS A 66 -33.10 28.39 -10.49
CA LYS A 66 -32.43 28.85 -11.73
C LYS A 66 -30.92 28.98 -11.56
N ARG A 67 -30.47 29.24 -10.34
CA ARG A 67 -29.10 29.55 -9.88
C ARG A 67 -28.49 30.77 -10.58
N GLY A 68 -27.40 31.25 -10.02
CA GLY A 68 -26.59 32.32 -10.60
C GLY A 68 -27.34 33.65 -10.72
N ILE A 69 -27.16 34.34 -11.85
CA ILE A 69 -27.56 35.74 -12.04
C ILE A 69 -29.02 35.96 -12.44
N TYR A 70 -29.84 34.90 -12.52
CA TYR A 70 -31.22 34.99 -13.02
C TYR A 70 -32.06 35.99 -12.20
N GLY A 71 -32.09 35.82 -10.87
CA GLY A 71 -32.87 36.70 -9.99
C GLY A 71 -32.38 38.15 -10.02
N ILE A 72 -31.06 38.36 -10.09
CA ILE A 72 -30.45 39.69 -10.18
C ILE A 72 -30.90 40.39 -11.47
N ASN A 73 -30.78 39.72 -12.62
CA ASN A 73 -31.18 40.29 -13.90
C ASN A 73 -32.67 40.65 -13.94
N LYS A 74 -33.52 39.75 -13.46
CA LYS A 74 -34.96 39.98 -13.35
C LYS A 74 -35.27 41.20 -12.49
N ALA A 75 -34.65 41.29 -11.31
CA ALA A 75 -34.84 42.42 -10.42
C ALA A 75 -34.38 43.75 -11.05
N ILE A 76 -33.18 43.80 -11.66
CA ILE A 76 -32.64 45.01 -12.31
C ILE A 76 -33.56 45.49 -13.45
N PHE A 77 -33.97 44.57 -14.31
CA PHE A 77 -34.63 44.92 -15.57
C PHE A 77 -36.13 45.15 -15.40
N GLU A 78 -36.81 44.36 -14.56
CA GLU A 78 -38.27 44.33 -14.49
C GLU A 78 -38.84 45.09 -13.30
N ILE A 79 -38.10 45.16 -12.18
CA ILE A 79 -38.68 45.60 -10.89
C ILE A 79 -38.04 46.88 -10.34
N ALA A 80 -36.70 46.97 -10.38
CA ALA A 80 -35.96 48.04 -9.73
C ALA A 80 -36.34 49.41 -10.30
N THR A 81 -36.64 50.38 -9.43
CA THR A 81 -37.03 51.74 -9.79
C THR A 81 -36.04 52.82 -9.34
N GLY A 82 -35.05 52.44 -8.53
CA GLY A 82 -34.03 53.32 -7.99
C GLY A 82 -33.10 53.89 -9.05
N GLU A 83 -32.55 55.07 -8.76
CA GLU A 83 -31.47 55.66 -9.54
C GLU A 83 -30.18 54.84 -9.42
N TYR A 84 -29.94 54.32 -8.20
CA TYR A 84 -28.83 53.44 -7.88
C TYR A 84 -29.33 52.03 -7.58
N ILE A 85 -28.52 51.04 -7.94
CA ILE A 85 -28.76 49.63 -7.69
C ILE A 85 -27.67 49.14 -6.74
N ALA A 86 -28.05 48.48 -5.66
CA ALA A 86 -27.12 47.79 -4.78
C ALA A 86 -27.37 46.28 -4.86
N ILE A 87 -26.31 45.48 -4.88
CA ILE A 87 -26.42 44.02 -4.89
C ILE A 87 -26.08 43.48 -3.52
N HIS A 88 -26.89 42.55 -3.02
CA HIS A 88 -26.68 41.87 -1.75
C HIS A 88 -26.97 40.36 -1.86
N HIS A 89 -26.33 39.58 -1.01
CA HIS A 89 -26.51 38.14 -0.94
C HIS A 89 -26.96 37.76 0.47
N SER A 90 -27.77 36.71 0.53
CA SER A 90 -28.45 36.20 1.74
C SER A 90 -27.52 35.70 2.84
N ASP A 91 -26.24 35.50 2.56
CA ASP A 91 -25.19 35.09 3.49
C ASP A 91 -24.28 36.24 3.96
N ASP A 92 -24.34 37.41 3.32
CA ASP A 92 -23.50 38.58 3.64
C ASP A 92 -24.20 39.58 4.57
N VAL A 93 -23.45 40.55 5.11
CA VAL A 93 -23.99 41.56 6.04
C VAL A 93 -23.39 42.94 5.73
N TRP A 94 -24.18 44.01 5.82
CA TRP A 94 -23.67 45.38 5.67
C TRP A 94 -23.48 46.11 6.99
N GLU A 95 -22.52 47.05 7.03
CA GLU A 95 -22.43 48.04 8.10
C GLU A 95 -23.47 49.16 7.89
N LEU A 96 -23.92 49.78 8.99
CA LEU A 96 -25.12 50.63 9.03
C LEU A 96 -25.06 51.86 8.10
N ASP A 97 -23.87 52.40 7.86
CA ASP A 97 -23.64 53.65 7.13
C ASP A 97 -23.15 53.42 5.68
N LYS A 98 -23.20 52.18 5.18
CA LYS A 98 -22.75 51.82 3.83
C LYS A 98 -23.46 52.62 2.74
N LEU A 99 -24.80 52.58 2.72
CA LEU A 99 -25.57 53.23 1.66
C LEU A 99 -25.41 54.76 1.69
N GLU A 100 -25.39 55.38 2.87
CA GLU A 100 -25.19 56.82 3.03
C GLU A 100 -23.87 57.28 2.42
N LYS A 101 -22.76 56.60 2.76
CA LYS A 101 -21.43 56.91 2.23
C LYS A 101 -21.33 56.70 0.72
N GLN A 102 -21.91 55.63 0.21
CA GLN A 102 -21.89 55.33 -1.22
C GLN A 102 -22.73 56.29 -2.05
N VAL A 103 -23.92 56.68 -1.56
CA VAL A 103 -24.75 57.72 -2.19
C VAL A 103 -24.01 59.05 -2.20
N ALA A 104 -23.42 59.46 -1.08
CA ALA A 104 -22.65 60.70 -1.01
C ALA A 104 -21.48 60.70 -2.02
N CYS A 105 -20.82 59.56 -2.22
CA CYS A 105 -19.79 59.43 -3.25
C CYS A 105 -20.36 59.62 -4.67
N LEU A 106 -21.42 58.89 -5.04
CA LEU A 106 -21.99 58.98 -6.38
C LEU A 106 -22.64 60.35 -6.66
N ASP A 107 -23.35 60.95 -5.71
CA ASP A 107 -24.00 62.25 -5.91
C ASP A 107 -22.97 63.38 -6.11
N ASN A 108 -21.77 63.28 -5.50
CA ASN A 108 -20.71 64.27 -5.66
C ASN A 108 -19.79 64.04 -6.88
N HIS A 109 -19.90 62.88 -7.53
CA HIS A 109 -19.02 62.46 -8.63
C HIS A 109 -19.83 61.84 -9.78
N CYS A 110 -20.29 62.68 -10.70
CA CYS A 110 -21.18 62.28 -11.80
C CYS A 110 -20.49 61.38 -12.85
N GLU A 111 -19.16 61.44 -12.93
CA GLU A 111 -18.35 60.60 -13.82
C GLU A 111 -18.25 59.14 -13.36
N ILE A 112 -18.41 58.89 -12.05
CA ILE A 112 -18.28 57.55 -11.46
C ILE A 112 -19.54 56.74 -11.77
N GLY A 113 -19.36 55.57 -12.38
CA GLY A 113 -20.44 54.63 -12.70
C GLY A 113 -20.82 53.73 -11.53
N ALA A 114 -19.84 53.29 -10.74
CA ALA A 114 -20.04 52.40 -9.60
C ALA A 114 -19.07 52.72 -8.45
N VAL A 115 -19.53 52.50 -7.22
CA VAL A 115 -18.72 52.60 -6.02
C VAL A 115 -18.73 51.26 -5.27
N PHE A 116 -17.57 50.84 -4.81
CA PHE A 116 -17.35 49.63 -4.00
C PHE A 116 -16.85 50.04 -2.61
N THR A 117 -16.85 49.09 -1.69
CA THR A 117 -16.21 49.24 -0.37
C THR A 117 -15.23 48.11 -0.15
N TRP A 118 -14.30 48.26 0.78
CA TRP A 118 -13.60 47.10 1.33
C TRP A 118 -14.60 46.14 1.99
N ALA A 119 -14.18 44.89 2.13
CA ALA A 119 -14.98 43.86 2.78
C ALA A 119 -14.21 43.17 3.91
N GLN A 120 -14.88 42.98 5.04
CA GLN A 120 -14.43 42.15 6.14
C GLN A 120 -14.84 40.71 5.88
N ILE A 121 -13.92 39.75 5.93
CA ILE A 121 -14.32 38.34 5.88
C ILE A 121 -14.82 37.92 7.26
N ILE A 122 -15.94 37.20 7.27
CA ILE A 122 -16.51 36.57 8.46
C ILE A 122 -16.73 35.07 8.21
N ASP A 123 -16.72 34.27 9.26
CA ASP A 123 -17.07 32.84 9.18
C ASP A 123 -18.59 32.62 9.31
N GLU A 124 -18.99 31.35 9.27
CA GLU A 124 -20.36 30.87 9.49
C GLU A 124 -20.98 31.18 10.87
N ASN A 125 -20.21 31.74 11.80
CA ASN A 125 -20.65 32.21 13.12
C ASN A 125 -20.50 33.74 13.26
N SER A 126 -20.26 34.45 12.15
CA SER A 126 -20.02 35.90 12.09
C SER A 126 -18.73 36.35 12.83
N ALA A 127 -17.81 35.42 13.13
CA ALA A 127 -16.50 35.77 13.66
C ALA A 127 -15.61 36.32 12.55
N LYS A 128 -14.88 37.40 12.85
CA LYS A 128 -14.04 38.10 11.87
C LYS A 128 -12.76 37.32 11.58
N PHE A 129 -12.41 37.22 10.30
CA PHE A 129 -11.13 36.71 9.82
C PHE A 129 -10.29 37.85 9.25
N GLU A 130 -9.09 38.07 9.78
CA GLU A 130 -8.19 39.11 9.25
C GLU A 130 -7.55 38.69 7.92
N ASN A 131 -7.75 39.51 6.90
CA ASN A 131 -7.20 39.36 5.56
C ASN A 131 -7.30 40.69 4.80
N ASN A 132 -6.76 40.72 3.58
CA ASN A 132 -6.71 41.91 2.73
C ASN A 132 -7.22 41.67 1.30
N TRP A 133 -8.00 40.61 1.05
CA TRP A 133 -8.40 40.23 -0.32
C TRP A 133 -9.13 41.36 -1.06
N PHE A 134 -9.99 42.09 -0.35
CA PHE A 134 -10.77 43.20 -0.89
C PHE A 134 -10.26 44.59 -0.47
N ASN A 135 -9.10 44.66 0.21
CA ASN A 135 -8.54 45.93 0.69
C ASN A 135 -7.73 46.60 -0.43
N GLN A 136 -8.44 47.07 -1.44
CA GLN A 136 -7.84 47.66 -2.63
C GLN A 136 -7.81 49.18 -2.56
N GLU A 137 -6.67 49.75 -2.95
CA GLU A 137 -6.57 51.18 -3.25
C GLU A 137 -7.33 51.54 -4.53
N ASN A 138 -7.71 52.81 -4.64
CA ASN A 138 -8.29 53.37 -5.86
C ASN A 138 -7.28 53.32 -7.01
N LYS A 139 -7.78 52.92 -8.19
CA LYS A 139 -7.00 52.83 -9.43
C LYS A 139 -7.77 53.51 -10.55
N THR A 140 -7.06 53.89 -11.61
CA THR A 140 -7.72 54.34 -12.85
C THR A 140 -8.51 53.18 -13.47
N ARG A 141 -9.49 53.49 -14.32
CA ARG A 141 -10.26 52.45 -15.04
C ARG A 141 -9.35 51.51 -15.83
N TRP A 142 -8.25 52.03 -16.36
CA TRP A 142 -7.28 51.27 -17.14
C TRP A 142 -6.50 50.26 -16.31
N GLN A 143 -6.07 50.66 -15.12
CA GLN A 143 -5.41 49.77 -14.17
C GLN A 143 -6.35 48.66 -13.69
N TRP A 144 -7.62 48.96 -13.44
CA TRP A 144 -8.63 47.94 -13.13
C TRP A 144 -8.86 46.98 -14.29
N LEU A 145 -8.97 47.50 -15.51
CA LEU A 145 -9.10 46.66 -16.71
C LEU A 145 -7.86 45.77 -16.92
N ASN A 146 -6.65 46.29 -16.72
CA ASN A 146 -5.45 45.47 -16.80
C ASN A 146 -5.51 44.32 -15.78
N GLN A 147 -5.84 44.65 -14.52
CA GLN A 147 -5.96 43.69 -13.44
C GLN A 147 -7.00 42.59 -13.73
N LEU A 148 -8.19 42.96 -14.22
CA LEU A 148 -9.23 41.99 -14.58
C LEU A 148 -8.81 41.09 -15.75
N PHE A 149 -8.11 41.62 -16.76
CA PHE A 149 -7.65 40.83 -17.90
C PHE A 149 -6.70 39.69 -17.46
N HIS A 150 -5.95 39.91 -16.38
CA HIS A 150 -5.01 38.95 -15.77
C HIS A 150 -5.60 38.09 -14.64
N GLU A 151 -6.92 38.01 -14.50
CA GLU A 151 -7.68 37.15 -13.56
C GLU A 151 -7.64 37.57 -12.08
N GLN A 152 -7.63 38.87 -11.82
CA GLN A 152 -7.61 39.40 -10.45
C GLN A 152 -8.86 40.24 -10.18
N ASN A 153 -9.97 39.59 -9.82
CA ASN A 153 -11.16 40.30 -9.32
C ASN A 153 -11.07 40.49 -7.80
N TYR A 154 -10.78 41.73 -7.39
CA TYR A 154 -10.76 42.15 -5.99
C TYR A 154 -11.93 43.08 -5.65
N LEU A 155 -12.98 43.09 -6.48
CA LEU A 155 -14.19 43.88 -6.27
C LEU A 155 -15.30 42.94 -5.79
N ASN A 156 -15.58 43.00 -4.49
CA ASN A 156 -16.58 42.15 -3.88
C ASN A 156 -17.98 42.51 -4.39
N HIS A 157 -18.70 41.55 -4.98
CA HIS A 157 -20.02 41.77 -5.56
C HIS A 157 -21.05 42.43 -4.61
N PRO A 158 -21.25 41.98 -3.36
CA PRO A 158 -22.14 42.62 -2.38
C PRO A 158 -21.69 44.00 -1.90
N SER A 159 -20.47 44.46 -2.24
CA SER A 159 -19.99 45.78 -1.82
C SER A 159 -20.38 46.90 -2.78
N VAL A 160 -20.91 46.58 -3.96
CA VAL A 160 -21.22 47.56 -5.01
C VAL A 160 -22.48 48.39 -4.72
N LEU A 161 -22.43 49.67 -5.07
CA LEU A 161 -23.57 50.51 -5.42
C LEU A 161 -23.28 51.10 -6.81
N ILE A 162 -24.16 50.84 -7.78
CA ILE A 162 -23.94 51.17 -9.20
C ILE A 162 -25.10 51.98 -9.76
N ARG A 163 -24.81 52.95 -10.63
CA ARG A 163 -25.86 53.70 -11.34
C ARG A 163 -26.67 52.75 -12.21
N LYS A 164 -28.00 52.84 -12.13
CA LYS A 164 -28.89 52.07 -13.02
C LYS A 164 -28.59 52.32 -14.50
N GLN A 165 -28.14 53.53 -14.84
CA GLN A 165 -27.69 53.89 -16.18
C GLN A 165 -26.56 52.97 -16.68
N CYS A 166 -25.65 52.50 -15.83
CA CYS A 166 -24.60 51.57 -16.26
C CYS A 166 -25.18 50.28 -16.83
N TYR A 167 -26.20 49.69 -16.19
CA TYR A 167 -26.87 48.50 -16.72
C TYR A 167 -27.65 48.77 -18.02
N GLN A 168 -28.18 49.98 -18.22
CA GLN A 168 -28.81 50.38 -19.48
C GLN A 168 -27.78 50.53 -20.59
N ASP A 169 -26.60 51.04 -20.25
CA ASP A 169 -25.53 51.36 -21.18
C ASP A 169 -24.68 50.16 -21.60
N VAL A 170 -24.45 49.22 -20.69
CA VAL A 170 -23.60 48.04 -20.97
C VAL A 170 -24.37 46.73 -21.00
N GLY A 171 -25.65 46.73 -20.62
CA GLY A 171 -26.47 45.54 -20.43
C GLY A 171 -26.33 44.91 -19.04
N VAL A 172 -27.26 44.02 -18.69
CA VAL A 172 -27.26 43.26 -17.44
C VAL A 172 -26.24 42.10 -17.45
N TYR A 173 -26.24 41.23 -16.43
CA TYR A 173 -25.29 40.11 -16.34
C TYR A 173 -25.56 39.08 -17.45
N ARG A 174 -24.51 38.48 -18.02
CA ARG A 174 -24.66 37.46 -19.06
C ARG A 174 -24.97 36.08 -18.45
N TYR A 175 -25.91 35.37 -19.07
CA TYR A 175 -26.21 33.98 -18.73
C TYR A 175 -25.06 33.04 -19.14
N GLY A 176 -24.95 31.90 -18.47
CA GLY A 176 -23.92 30.88 -18.75
C GLY A 176 -22.64 31.02 -17.91
N LEU A 177 -22.54 32.06 -17.08
CA LEU A 177 -21.43 32.26 -16.14
C LEU A 177 -21.87 31.89 -14.72
N ALA A 178 -21.14 31.01 -14.06
CA ALA A 178 -21.41 30.59 -12.69
C ALA A 178 -20.45 31.24 -11.68
N GLN A 179 -19.20 31.49 -12.09
CA GLN A 179 -18.12 31.91 -11.20
C GLN A 179 -17.62 33.32 -11.45
N THR A 180 -17.70 33.80 -12.69
CA THR A 180 -17.17 35.12 -13.07
C THR A 180 -18.21 36.15 -13.55
N PRO A 181 -19.51 36.05 -13.22
CA PRO A 181 -20.50 37.00 -13.77
C PRO A 181 -20.25 38.44 -13.30
N ASP A 182 -19.75 38.64 -12.09
CA ASP A 182 -19.44 39.94 -11.52
C ASP A 182 -18.21 40.57 -12.18
N ALA A 183 -17.10 39.84 -12.29
CA ALA A 183 -15.90 40.29 -12.99
C ALA A 183 -16.20 40.64 -14.46
N GLU A 184 -17.03 39.82 -15.12
CA GLU A 184 -17.47 40.07 -16.50
C GLU A 184 -18.24 41.40 -16.60
N MET A 185 -19.19 41.63 -15.70
CA MET A 185 -19.92 42.90 -15.61
C MET A 185 -18.98 44.08 -15.38
N TRP A 186 -18.06 43.96 -14.41
CA TRP A 186 -17.10 45.01 -14.08
C TRP A 186 -16.22 45.39 -15.27
N SER A 187 -15.80 44.42 -16.09
CA SER A 187 -15.05 44.73 -17.32
C SER A 187 -15.82 45.63 -18.27
N ARG A 188 -17.13 45.36 -18.50
CA ARG A 188 -17.96 46.18 -19.39
C ARG A 188 -18.21 47.57 -18.82
N VAL A 189 -18.48 47.65 -17.51
CA VAL A 189 -18.64 48.93 -16.81
C VAL A 189 -17.37 49.77 -16.92
N LEU A 190 -16.21 49.19 -16.60
CA LEU A 190 -14.91 49.88 -16.60
C LEU A 190 -14.46 50.36 -17.98
N ILE A 191 -14.86 49.69 -19.07
CA ILE A 191 -14.63 50.16 -20.44
C ILE A 191 -15.29 51.53 -20.67
N ARG A 192 -16.44 51.80 -20.02
CA ARG A 192 -17.21 53.04 -20.22
C ARG A 192 -17.05 54.04 -19.09
N PHE A 193 -16.99 53.60 -17.85
CA PHE A 193 -17.09 54.44 -16.65
C PHE A 193 -15.97 54.14 -15.65
N PRO A 194 -15.37 55.16 -15.00
CA PRO A 194 -14.55 54.93 -13.82
C PRO A 194 -15.40 54.39 -12.65
N ILE A 195 -14.71 53.74 -11.73
CA ILE A 195 -15.27 53.28 -10.45
C ILE A 195 -14.47 53.89 -9.30
N HIS A 196 -15.05 53.84 -8.10
CA HIS A 196 -14.35 54.22 -6.87
C HIS A 196 -14.47 53.13 -5.81
N VAL A 197 -13.45 53.00 -4.95
CA VAL A 197 -13.43 52.10 -3.81
C VAL A 197 -13.29 52.93 -2.54
N ILE A 198 -14.31 52.91 -1.69
CA ILE A 198 -14.24 53.48 -0.34
C ILE A 198 -13.39 52.53 0.51
N GLN A 199 -12.30 53.05 1.09
CA GLN A 199 -11.31 52.30 1.88
C GLN A 199 -11.81 52.00 3.32
N GLU A 200 -13.07 51.59 3.44
CA GLU A 200 -13.72 51.22 4.69
C GLU A 200 -14.40 49.86 4.55
N LYS A 201 -14.28 49.02 5.58
CA LYS A 201 -14.87 47.67 5.60
C LYS A 201 -16.38 47.73 5.89
N LEU A 202 -17.16 48.21 4.92
CA LEU A 202 -18.62 48.43 5.06
C LEU A 202 -19.47 47.22 4.64
N THR A 203 -18.83 46.15 4.17
CA THR A 203 -19.46 44.89 3.79
C THR A 203 -18.78 43.75 4.55
N LYS A 204 -19.53 42.80 5.09
CA LYS A 204 -19.01 41.56 5.67
C LYS A 204 -19.35 40.41 4.73
N HIS A 205 -18.31 39.75 4.21
CA HIS A 205 -18.44 38.64 3.30
C HIS A 205 -18.26 37.31 4.03
N ARG A 206 -19.22 36.40 3.91
CA ARG A 206 -19.21 35.16 4.68
C ARG A 206 -18.54 34.01 3.95
N LEU A 207 -17.66 33.30 4.66
CA LEU A 207 -17.06 32.05 4.21
C LEU A 207 -17.56 30.87 5.01
N PHE A 208 -17.88 29.79 4.31
CA PHE A 208 -18.30 28.52 4.89
C PHE A 208 -17.13 27.54 4.93
N SER A 209 -16.95 26.88 6.08
CA SER A 209 -15.88 25.90 6.30
C SER A 209 -15.99 24.67 5.38
N ASP A 210 -17.22 24.31 4.99
CA ASP A 210 -17.53 23.24 4.04
C ASP A 210 -17.27 23.61 2.58
N LYS A 211 -16.82 24.85 2.31
CA LYS A 211 -16.57 25.41 0.99
C LYS A 211 -17.82 25.42 0.11
N SER A 212 -19.02 25.57 0.67
CA SER A 212 -20.28 25.65 -0.08
C SER A 212 -20.47 26.97 -0.83
N ASN A 213 -19.70 28.03 -0.50
CA ASN A 213 -19.72 29.29 -1.25
C ASN A 213 -19.55 29.04 -2.76
N THR A 214 -20.26 29.80 -3.60
CA THR A 214 -20.15 29.68 -5.06
C THR A 214 -18.69 29.75 -5.52
N SER A 215 -17.93 30.69 -4.96
CA SER A 215 -16.50 30.96 -5.19
C SER A 215 -15.52 30.08 -4.38
N GLY A 216 -16.00 29.05 -3.68
CA GLY A 216 -15.16 28.17 -2.86
C GLY A 216 -14.05 27.47 -3.65
N PRO A 217 -12.91 27.12 -3.03
CA PRO A 217 -11.73 26.59 -3.72
C PRO A 217 -11.89 25.10 -4.04
N ARG A 218 -12.85 24.77 -4.91
CA ARG A 218 -13.12 23.43 -5.43
C ARG A 218 -12.56 23.29 -6.85
N ILE A 219 -12.25 22.06 -7.26
CA ILE A 219 -11.64 21.81 -8.56
C ILE A 219 -12.57 22.16 -9.73
N ASP A 220 -13.87 21.88 -9.60
CA ASP A 220 -14.87 22.23 -10.60
C ASP A 220 -15.00 23.76 -10.77
N VAL A 221 -14.82 24.51 -9.69
CA VAL A 221 -14.80 25.98 -9.68
C VAL A 221 -13.58 26.49 -10.45
N ALA A 222 -12.39 25.98 -10.16
CA ALA A 222 -11.16 26.38 -10.85
C ALA A 222 -11.25 26.09 -12.37
N ILE A 223 -11.80 24.93 -12.75
CA ILE A 223 -12.04 24.57 -14.16
C ILE A 223 -13.02 25.53 -14.81
N ARG A 224 -14.14 25.84 -14.14
CA ARG A 224 -15.13 26.81 -14.67
C ARG A 224 -14.53 28.19 -14.83
N ILE A 225 -13.83 28.72 -13.82
CA ILE A 225 -13.16 30.02 -13.86
C ILE A 225 -12.23 30.09 -15.10
N SER A 226 -11.42 29.06 -15.33
CA SER A 226 -10.51 29.02 -16.49
C SER A 226 -11.23 29.15 -17.84
N ASN A 227 -12.42 28.55 -17.96
CA ASN A 227 -13.25 28.64 -19.17
C ASN A 227 -14.02 29.97 -19.26
N GLU A 228 -14.64 30.39 -18.16
CA GLU A 228 -15.50 31.57 -18.08
C GLU A 228 -14.72 32.88 -18.24
N TRP A 229 -13.47 32.95 -17.76
CA TRP A 229 -12.68 34.18 -17.82
C TRP A 229 -12.39 34.67 -19.24
N ASN A 230 -12.35 33.76 -20.21
CA ASN A 230 -12.19 34.14 -21.61
C ASN A 230 -13.38 34.93 -22.14
N VAL A 231 -14.60 34.69 -21.62
CA VAL A 231 -15.80 35.46 -21.98
C VAL A 231 -15.64 36.93 -21.58
N LEU A 232 -15.01 37.19 -20.43
CA LEU A 232 -14.66 38.55 -19.99
C LEU A 232 -13.64 39.19 -20.94
N ARG A 233 -12.59 38.46 -21.34
CA ARG A 233 -11.56 38.99 -22.25
C ARG A 233 -12.13 39.43 -23.59
N GLU A 234 -13.18 38.78 -24.08
CA GLU A 234 -13.85 39.20 -25.32
C GLU A 234 -14.44 40.61 -25.24
N ASN A 235 -14.80 41.11 -24.06
CA ASN A 235 -15.33 42.47 -23.91
C ASN A 235 -14.33 43.54 -24.35
N TYR A 236 -13.03 43.28 -24.25
CA TYR A 236 -11.97 44.23 -24.59
C TYR A 236 -11.89 44.47 -26.10
N LEU A 237 -12.48 43.60 -26.92
CA LEU A 237 -12.57 43.79 -28.37
C LEU A 237 -13.41 45.01 -28.76
N SER A 238 -14.25 45.53 -27.84
CA SER A 238 -15.02 46.76 -28.07
C SER A 238 -14.17 48.04 -27.96
N ILE A 239 -12.91 47.94 -27.53
CA ILE A 239 -12.02 49.10 -27.42
C ILE A 239 -11.46 49.41 -28.81
N THR A 240 -11.81 50.57 -29.35
CA THR A 240 -11.49 50.97 -30.73
C THR A 240 -10.44 52.08 -30.82
N ASN A 241 -9.91 52.55 -29.69
CA ASN A 241 -8.87 53.57 -29.63
C ASN A 241 -7.54 52.96 -29.19
N PHE A 242 -6.46 53.27 -29.90
CA PHE A 242 -5.13 52.74 -29.59
C PHE A 242 -4.65 53.25 -28.22
N GLU A 243 -4.89 54.52 -27.90
CA GLU A 243 -4.45 55.11 -26.63
C GLU A 243 -5.13 54.47 -25.42
N ASP A 244 -6.39 54.05 -25.58
CA ASP A 244 -7.11 53.35 -24.51
C ASP A 244 -6.55 51.94 -24.30
N ILE A 245 -6.22 51.24 -25.39
CA ILE A 245 -5.57 49.92 -25.33
C ILE A 245 -4.20 50.02 -24.67
N THR A 246 -3.37 51.01 -25.02
CA THR A 246 -2.04 51.17 -24.43
C THR A 246 -2.08 51.72 -23.01
N ALA A 247 -3.11 52.48 -22.64
CA ALA A 247 -3.35 52.85 -21.24
C ALA A 247 -3.63 51.61 -20.37
N ILE A 248 -4.30 50.59 -20.93
CA ILE A 248 -4.54 49.30 -20.24
C ILE A 248 -3.29 48.42 -20.31
N PHE A 249 -2.64 48.34 -21.47
CA PHE A 249 -1.47 47.48 -21.73
C PHE A 249 -0.32 48.29 -22.31
N PRO A 250 0.50 48.96 -21.47
CA PRO A 250 1.56 49.85 -21.94
C PRO A 250 2.62 49.18 -22.83
N SER A 251 2.81 47.88 -22.67
CA SER A 251 3.65 47.02 -23.52
C SER A 251 3.28 47.07 -25.01
N LEU A 252 2.02 47.37 -25.35
CA LEU A 252 1.53 47.39 -26.71
C LEU A 252 1.95 48.64 -27.50
N GLU A 253 2.55 49.63 -26.84
CA GLU A 253 3.08 50.84 -27.49
C GLU A 253 4.08 50.50 -28.62
N ARG A 254 4.80 49.38 -28.50
CA ARG A 254 5.71 48.86 -29.54
C ARG A 254 5.02 48.53 -30.87
N PHE A 255 3.70 48.37 -30.88
CA PHE A 255 2.90 48.09 -32.07
C PHE A 255 2.26 49.35 -32.68
N ARG A 256 2.61 50.55 -32.19
CA ARG A 256 2.11 51.81 -32.76
C ARG A 256 2.50 51.92 -34.23
N ASN A 257 1.51 52.19 -35.07
CA ASN A 257 1.71 52.38 -36.50
C ASN A 257 0.82 53.54 -37.00
N PRO A 258 1.36 54.51 -37.76
CA PRO A 258 0.58 55.62 -38.32
C PRO A 258 -0.61 55.20 -39.21
N GLU A 259 -0.50 54.05 -39.87
CA GLU A 259 -1.55 53.49 -40.74
C GLU A 259 -2.71 52.85 -39.95
N GLY A 260 -2.60 52.82 -38.61
CA GLY A 260 -3.63 52.31 -37.70
C GLY A 260 -3.24 51.02 -36.99
N PHE A 261 -4.23 50.31 -36.45
CA PHE A 261 -4.01 49.08 -35.68
C PHE A 261 -5.16 48.07 -35.86
N ASP A 262 -4.99 46.84 -35.35
CA ASP A 262 -6.03 45.84 -35.20
C ASP A 262 -6.15 45.38 -33.74
N SER A 263 -7.26 45.71 -33.08
CA SER A 263 -7.45 45.43 -31.64
C SER A 263 -7.41 43.94 -31.30
N LYS A 264 -7.98 43.09 -32.16
CA LYS A 264 -8.01 41.64 -31.94
C LYS A 264 -6.60 41.05 -32.02
N PHE A 265 -5.76 41.54 -32.93
CA PHE A 265 -4.35 41.16 -32.99
C PHE A 265 -3.61 41.58 -31.71
N LEU A 266 -3.73 42.84 -31.30
CA LEU A 266 -3.03 43.35 -30.12
C LEU A 266 -3.43 42.60 -28.84
N LEU A 267 -4.72 42.38 -28.62
CA LEU A 267 -5.21 41.63 -27.46
C LEU A 267 -4.79 40.16 -27.49
N ALA A 268 -4.68 39.54 -28.67
CA ALA A 268 -4.10 38.21 -28.79
C ALA A 268 -2.62 38.17 -28.34
N MET A 269 -1.85 39.23 -28.64
CA MET A 269 -0.48 39.34 -28.16
C MET A 269 -0.39 39.50 -26.63
N VAL A 270 -1.32 40.24 -26.01
CA VAL A 270 -1.41 40.34 -24.54
C VAL A 270 -1.77 38.98 -23.93
N CYS A 271 -2.74 38.27 -24.52
CA CYS A 271 -3.11 36.92 -24.10
C CYS A 271 -1.89 36.01 -24.06
N LEU A 272 -1.06 36.02 -25.11
CA LEU A 272 0.12 35.13 -25.20
C LEU A 272 1.28 35.59 -24.31
N TYR A 273 1.66 36.87 -24.34
CA TYR A 273 2.92 37.31 -23.74
C TYR A 273 2.79 37.91 -22.33
N GLU A 274 1.59 38.29 -21.89
CA GLU A 274 1.38 38.92 -20.58
C GLU A 274 0.53 38.07 -19.63
N CYS A 275 -0.33 37.18 -20.14
CA CYS A 275 -1.11 36.29 -19.30
C CYS A 275 -0.33 35.00 -19.00
N LYS A 276 -0.47 34.50 -17.76
CA LYS A 276 0.15 33.25 -17.32
C LYS A 276 -0.76 32.04 -17.55
N GLN A 277 -2.04 32.28 -17.81
CA GLN A 277 -3.06 31.27 -17.90
C GLN A 277 -3.15 30.68 -19.30
N ARG A 278 -3.15 29.36 -19.39
CA ARG A 278 -3.25 28.62 -20.66
C ARG A 278 -4.57 28.86 -21.40
N SER A 279 -5.66 29.10 -20.67
CA SER A 279 -6.94 29.47 -21.31
C SER A 279 -6.82 30.80 -22.06
N ALA A 280 -6.07 31.78 -21.54
CA ALA A 280 -5.78 33.01 -22.26
C ALA A 280 -4.95 32.73 -23.52
N TRP A 281 -3.94 31.86 -23.44
CA TRP A 281 -3.14 31.46 -24.59
C TRP A 281 -4.00 30.81 -25.67
N GLN A 282 -4.92 29.93 -25.29
CA GLN A 282 -5.88 29.32 -26.21
C GLN A 282 -6.71 30.37 -26.94
N LEU A 283 -7.25 31.36 -26.21
CA LEU A 283 -8.02 32.45 -26.80
C LEU A 283 -7.17 33.30 -27.75
N GLY A 284 -5.94 33.64 -27.35
CA GLY A 284 -4.99 34.38 -28.18
C GLY A 284 -4.66 33.66 -29.49
N LEU A 285 -4.31 32.37 -29.42
CA LEU A 285 -4.06 31.54 -30.60
C LEU A 285 -5.31 31.43 -31.48
N LYS A 286 -6.50 31.24 -30.87
CA LYS A 286 -7.76 31.20 -31.62
C LYS A 286 -8.01 32.52 -32.35
N TRP A 287 -7.82 33.66 -31.70
CA TRP A 287 -8.02 34.97 -32.32
C TRP A 287 -7.06 35.21 -33.48
N LEU A 288 -5.78 34.85 -33.33
CA LEU A 288 -4.82 34.91 -34.44
C LEU A 288 -5.24 33.99 -35.60
N PHE A 289 -5.69 32.77 -35.29
CA PHE A 289 -6.20 31.84 -36.31
C PHE A 289 -7.39 32.45 -37.07
N ASP A 290 -8.37 33.02 -36.37
CA ASP A 290 -9.52 33.68 -37.00
C ASP A 290 -9.05 34.83 -37.91
N LEU A 291 -8.07 35.63 -37.47
CA LEU A 291 -7.53 36.76 -38.23
C LEU A 291 -6.77 36.35 -39.50
N LEU A 292 -6.05 35.22 -39.46
CA LEU A 292 -5.39 34.66 -40.64
C LEU A 292 -6.38 34.20 -41.72
N ASN A 293 -7.57 33.78 -41.31
CA ASN A 293 -8.61 33.26 -42.21
C ASN A 293 -9.55 34.35 -42.74
N ASP A 294 -9.43 35.59 -42.24
CA ASP A 294 -10.03 36.77 -42.86
C ASP A 294 -9.00 37.40 -43.81
N LYS A 295 -9.21 37.24 -45.14
CA LYS A 295 -8.28 37.74 -46.17
C LYS A 295 -7.95 39.22 -46.03
N THR A 296 -8.93 40.04 -45.67
CA THR A 296 -8.78 41.49 -45.58
C THR A 296 -7.99 41.85 -44.33
N ARG A 297 -8.37 41.28 -43.18
CA ARG A 297 -7.65 41.53 -41.92
C ARG A 297 -6.25 40.95 -41.93
N TYR A 298 -6.04 39.78 -42.51
CA TYR A 298 -4.70 39.19 -42.62
C TYR A 298 -3.76 40.07 -43.45
N LYS A 299 -4.23 40.60 -44.59
CA LYS A 299 -3.45 41.56 -45.38
C LYS A 299 -3.05 42.77 -44.53
N LYS A 300 -4.00 43.34 -43.80
CA LYS A 300 -3.76 44.48 -42.89
C LYS A 300 -2.75 44.14 -41.80
N ILE A 301 -2.86 42.97 -41.15
CA ILE A 301 -1.94 42.51 -40.09
C ILE A 301 -0.51 42.33 -40.63
N ARG A 302 -0.37 41.81 -41.86
CA ARG A 302 0.94 41.71 -42.51
C ARG A 302 1.57 43.07 -42.76
N GLU A 303 0.79 44.04 -43.22
CA GLU A 303 1.25 45.39 -43.50
C GLU A 303 1.61 46.15 -42.21
N LEU A 304 0.80 46.02 -41.16
CA LEU A 304 0.99 46.74 -39.90
C LEU A 304 2.11 46.15 -39.02
N TYR A 305 2.19 44.82 -38.94
CA TYR A 305 2.98 44.12 -37.91
C TYR A 305 3.98 43.13 -38.48
N SER A 306 4.07 42.99 -39.82
CA SER A 306 4.88 41.96 -40.48
C SER A 306 4.58 40.52 -40.03
N PHE A 307 3.39 40.29 -39.45
CA PHE A 307 3.01 38.99 -38.90
C PHE A 307 2.45 38.08 -40.00
N SER A 308 3.04 36.90 -40.16
CA SER A 308 2.72 35.91 -41.19
C SER A 308 2.12 34.63 -40.61
N TYR A 309 1.57 33.76 -41.47
CA TYR A 309 1.12 32.44 -41.04
C TYR A 309 2.26 31.57 -40.45
N MET A 310 3.51 31.81 -40.85
CA MET A 310 4.67 31.12 -40.27
C MET A 310 4.96 31.56 -38.84
N ASP A 311 4.71 32.84 -38.52
CA ASP A 311 4.77 33.33 -37.13
C ASP A 311 3.73 32.60 -36.28
N PHE A 312 2.51 32.45 -36.79
CA PHE A 312 1.47 31.70 -36.09
C PHE A 312 1.84 30.24 -35.84
N ILE A 313 2.41 29.54 -36.84
CA ILE A 313 2.89 28.16 -36.64
C ILE A 313 3.93 28.08 -35.50
N ARG A 314 4.86 29.05 -35.44
CA ARG A 314 5.82 29.12 -34.33
C ARG A 314 5.14 29.34 -32.99
N LEU A 315 4.20 30.27 -32.90
CA LEU A 315 3.45 30.54 -31.68
C LEU A 315 2.66 29.31 -31.20
N THR A 316 2.08 28.52 -32.11
CA THR A 316 1.38 27.28 -31.73
C THR A 316 2.30 26.19 -31.17
N ALA A 317 3.61 26.26 -31.44
CA ALA A 317 4.60 25.37 -30.86
C ALA A 317 5.22 25.94 -29.57
N GLU A 318 5.23 27.27 -29.42
CA GLU A 318 5.77 27.98 -28.24
C GLU A 318 4.78 27.94 -27.05
N PHE A 319 3.49 28.13 -27.30
CA PHE A 319 2.48 28.22 -26.26
C PHE A 319 1.74 26.89 -26.03
N ASP A 320 2.22 26.13 -25.05
CA ASP A 320 1.64 24.84 -24.64
C ASP A 320 0.32 25.00 -23.85
N VAL A 321 -0.77 25.10 -24.59
CA VAL A 321 -2.14 25.22 -24.05
C VAL A 321 -2.59 23.95 -23.31
N TYR A 322 -2.10 22.78 -23.71
CA TYR A 322 -2.64 21.48 -23.30
C TYR A 322 -1.70 20.67 -22.40
N PHE A 323 -0.69 21.31 -21.81
CA PHE A 323 0.26 20.69 -20.88
C PHE A 323 1.14 19.58 -21.49
N VAL A 324 1.34 19.57 -22.81
CA VAL A 324 2.16 18.57 -23.50
C VAL A 324 3.61 18.56 -23.00
N GLU A 325 4.20 19.72 -22.69
CA GLU A 325 5.55 19.79 -22.10
C GLU A 325 5.53 19.35 -20.64
N TRP A 326 4.53 19.80 -19.87
CA TRP A 326 4.43 19.48 -18.46
C TRP A 326 4.22 17.99 -18.22
N ASP A 327 3.39 17.33 -19.03
CA ASP A 327 3.17 15.88 -19.00
C ASP A 327 4.47 15.12 -19.26
N LYS A 328 5.30 15.60 -20.19
CA LYS A 328 6.64 15.03 -20.42
C LYS A 328 7.57 15.24 -19.24
N GLN A 329 7.63 16.45 -18.69
CA GLN A 329 8.46 16.75 -17.51
C GLN A 329 8.00 15.97 -16.27
N ILE A 330 6.70 15.75 -16.09
CA ILE A 330 6.16 14.88 -15.05
C ILE A 330 6.68 13.47 -15.25
N ALA A 331 6.56 12.91 -16.45
CA ALA A 331 7.06 11.57 -16.74
C ALA A 331 8.57 11.44 -16.44
N GLU A 332 9.39 12.44 -16.81
CA GLU A 332 10.83 12.49 -16.51
C GLU A 332 11.12 12.60 -15.01
N ARG A 333 10.35 13.42 -14.28
CA ARG A 333 10.48 13.57 -12.82
C ARG A 333 10.03 12.31 -12.10
N GLU A 334 8.97 11.66 -12.53
CA GLU A 334 8.52 10.37 -12.01
C GLU A 334 9.60 9.31 -12.18
N GLN A 335 10.27 9.28 -13.35
CA GLN A 335 11.43 8.43 -13.58
C GLN A 335 12.58 8.74 -12.60
N SER A 336 12.86 10.03 -12.37
CA SER A 336 13.91 10.48 -11.44
C SER A 336 13.60 10.14 -9.98
N ILE A 337 12.34 10.33 -9.55
CA ILE A 337 11.86 9.95 -8.22
C ILE A 337 11.99 8.43 -8.06
N ALA A 338 11.61 7.66 -9.06
CA ALA A 338 11.73 6.21 -9.03
C ALA A 338 13.19 5.73 -8.95
N ALA A 339 14.15 6.48 -9.52
CA ALA A 339 15.57 6.23 -9.39
C ALA A 339 16.10 6.58 -7.98
N LEU A 340 15.71 7.73 -7.41
CA LEU A 340 16.07 8.12 -6.05
C LEU A 340 15.48 7.17 -5.00
N GLN A 341 14.24 6.73 -5.19
CA GLN A 341 13.60 5.74 -4.34
C GLN A 341 14.37 4.41 -4.35
N ALA A 342 14.87 3.98 -5.52
CA ALA A 342 15.72 2.79 -5.61
C ALA A 342 17.04 2.95 -4.85
N GLN A 343 17.69 4.12 -4.93
CA GLN A 343 18.90 4.41 -4.13
C GLN A 343 18.62 4.38 -2.63
N VAL A 344 17.51 4.98 -2.18
CA VAL A 344 17.10 4.95 -0.77
C VAL A 344 16.82 3.51 -0.31
N GLN A 345 16.13 2.70 -1.12
CA GLN A 345 15.89 1.30 -0.81
C GLN A 345 17.20 0.50 -0.66
N ASN A 346 18.18 0.72 -1.54
CA ASN A 346 19.49 0.09 -1.42
C ASN A 346 20.20 0.45 -0.11
N LEU A 347 20.14 1.72 0.30
CA LEU A 347 20.69 2.15 1.58
C LEU A 347 19.95 1.51 2.78
N LEU A 348 18.62 1.36 2.69
CA LEU A 348 17.82 0.71 3.74
C LEU A 348 18.12 -0.78 3.84
N ILE A 349 18.25 -1.49 2.71
CA ILE A 349 18.68 -2.91 2.68
C ILE A 349 20.07 -3.05 3.30
N GLY A 350 21.02 -2.19 2.92
CA GLY A 350 22.36 -2.18 3.51
C GLY A 350 22.33 -1.97 5.03
N LYS A 351 21.49 -1.05 5.52
CA LYS A 351 21.29 -0.83 6.96
C LYS A 351 20.67 -2.03 7.66
N ALA A 352 19.64 -2.66 7.08
CA ALA A 352 18.99 -3.84 7.65
C ALA A 352 19.95 -5.04 7.73
N TRP A 353 20.75 -5.25 6.68
CA TRP A 353 21.80 -6.28 6.66
C TRP A 353 22.81 -6.04 7.79
N LEU A 354 23.35 -4.83 7.91
CA LEU A 354 24.28 -4.48 9.00
C LEU A 354 23.66 -4.71 10.39
N THR A 355 22.36 -4.45 10.55
CA THR A 355 21.64 -4.67 11.81
C THR A 355 21.49 -6.16 12.12
N SER A 356 21.14 -6.99 11.13
CA SER A 356 21.05 -8.45 11.29
C SER A 356 22.40 -9.09 11.63
N GLN A 357 23.49 -8.62 11.00
CA GLN A 357 24.84 -9.11 11.29
C GLN A 357 25.22 -8.80 12.74
N ARG A 358 24.86 -7.61 13.23
CA ARG A 358 25.06 -7.25 14.63
C ARG A 358 24.31 -8.19 15.59
N GLU A 359 23.04 -8.50 15.35
CA GLU A 359 22.27 -9.43 16.19
C GLU A 359 22.84 -10.86 16.19
N VAL A 360 23.29 -11.35 15.03
CA VAL A 360 23.96 -12.65 14.91
C VAL A 360 25.25 -12.66 15.74
N TRP A 361 26.05 -11.60 15.66
CA TRP A 361 27.26 -11.47 16.45
C TRP A 361 26.95 -11.42 17.95
N GLU A 362 25.92 -10.69 18.36
CA GLU A 362 25.47 -10.62 19.77
C GLU A 362 25.03 -12.01 20.29
N LYS A 363 24.28 -12.80 19.51
CA LYS A 363 23.91 -14.19 19.88
C LYS A 363 25.12 -15.12 19.96
N THR A 364 26.01 -15.02 18.97
CA THR A 364 27.23 -15.84 18.91
C THR A 364 28.11 -15.58 20.14
N ILE A 365 28.17 -14.34 20.61
CA ILE A 365 28.88 -13.98 21.85
C ILE A 365 28.27 -14.73 23.04
N VAL A 366 26.95 -14.68 23.22
CA VAL A 366 26.26 -15.35 24.33
C VAL A 366 26.45 -16.87 24.29
N GLU A 367 26.32 -17.51 23.13
CA GLU A 367 26.52 -18.96 22.98
C GLU A 367 27.95 -19.39 23.31
N ARG A 368 28.94 -18.58 22.89
CA ARG A 368 30.34 -18.82 23.22
C ARG A 368 30.60 -18.65 24.72
N GLU A 369 30.01 -17.66 25.37
CA GLU A 369 30.11 -17.47 26.82
C GLU A 369 29.52 -18.67 27.59
N GLN A 370 28.35 -19.18 27.19
CA GLN A 370 27.74 -20.37 27.78
C GLN A 370 28.61 -21.63 27.58
N SER A 371 29.17 -21.80 26.37
CA SER A 371 30.06 -22.93 26.06
C SER A 371 31.33 -22.88 26.90
N ILE A 372 31.92 -21.70 27.09
CA ILE A 372 33.06 -21.49 27.97
C ILE A 372 32.71 -21.88 29.42
N ALA A 373 31.55 -21.45 29.93
CA ALA A 373 31.10 -21.79 31.28
C ALA A 373 30.88 -23.31 31.46
N ALA A 374 30.30 -23.99 30.47
CA ALA A 374 30.10 -25.44 30.51
C ALA A 374 31.43 -26.21 30.52
N LEU A 375 32.39 -25.79 29.68
CA LEU A 375 33.74 -26.37 29.66
C LEU A 375 34.46 -26.15 31.00
N GLN A 376 34.33 -24.96 31.61
CA GLN A 376 34.88 -24.69 32.94
C GLN A 376 34.30 -25.63 34.00
N ALA A 377 32.99 -25.89 33.97
CA ALA A 377 32.34 -26.82 34.90
C ALA A 377 32.84 -28.27 34.71
N GLN A 378 33.02 -28.72 33.46
CA GLN A 378 33.60 -30.04 33.17
C GLN A 378 35.03 -30.16 33.68
N VAL A 379 35.85 -29.12 33.49
CA VAL A 379 37.22 -29.08 34.03
C VAL A 379 37.20 -29.19 35.56
N GLN A 380 36.30 -28.49 36.24
CA GLN A 380 36.15 -28.61 37.71
C GLN A 380 35.78 -30.03 38.15
N ASN A 381 34.84 -30.68 37.47
CA ASN A 381 34.47 -32.07 37.76
C ASN A 381 35.66 -33.04 37.57
N LEU A 382 36.46 -32.85 36.51
CA LEU A 382 37.67 -33.65 36.29
C LEU A 382 38.72 -33.41 37.37
N LEU A 383 38.87 -32.17 37.86
CA LEU A 383 39.76 -31.85 38.97
C LEU A 383 39.32 -32.53 40.27
N ILE A 384 38.01 -32.53 40.56
CA ILE A 384 37.43 -33.25 41.72
C ILE A 384 37.69 -34.76 41.59
N GLY A 385 37.42 -35.34 40.43
CA GLY A 385 37.68 -36.77 40.16
C GLY A 385 39.17 -37.13 40.29
N LYS A 386 40.06 -36.27 39.79
CA LYS A 386 41.51 -36.42 39.97
C LYS A 386 41.90 -36.39 41.45
N ALA A 387 41.37 -35.45 42.24
CA ALA A 387 41.65 -35.37 43.67
C ALA A 387 41.16 -36.63 44.41
N TRP A 388 39.98 -37.13 44.06
CA TRP A 388 39.46 -38.39 44.60
C TRP A 388 40.38 -39.57 44.26
N LEU A 389 40.79 -39.73 43.00
CA LEU A 389 41.72 -40.80 42.59
C LEU A 389 43.07 -40.71 43.31
N THR A 390 43.60 -39.49 43.49
CA THR A 390 44.82 -39.28 44.28
C THR A 390 44.64 -39.75 45.72
N SER A 391 43.50 -39.45 46.36
CA SER A 391 43.22 -39.92 47.72
C SER A 391 43.12 -41.45 47.82
N GLN A 392 42.50 -42.11 46.82
CA GLN A 392 42.42 -43.57 46.79
C GLN A 392 43.79 -44.21 46.63
N ARG A 393 44.64 -43.61 45.80
CA ARG A 393 46.03 -44.06 45.63
C ARG A 393 46.80 -44.00 46.94
N GLU A 394 46.69 -42.92 47.71
CA GLU A 394 47.35 -42.82 49.03
C GLU A 394 46.85 -43.90 50.01
N VAL A 395 45.56 -44.22 49.99
CA VAL A 395 44.98 -45.32 50.79
C VAL A 395 45.56 -46.68 50.37
N TRP A 396 45.66 -46.93 49.07
CA TRP A 396 46.24 -48.17 48.53
C TRP A 396 47.74 -48.27 48.84
N GLU A 397 48.51 -47.20 48.72
CA GLU A 397 49.92 -47.17 49.08
C GLU A 397 50.12 -47.51 50.58
N LYS A 398 49.30 -46.97 51.49
CA LYS A 398 49.31 -47.38 52.90
C LYS A 398 48.97 -48.86 53.09
N THR A 399 47.95 -49.35 52.39
CA THR A 399 47.53 -50.76 52.47
C THR A 399 48.63 -51.70 51.98
N ILE A 400 49.37 -51.32 50.94
CA ILE A 400 50.52 -52.08 50.44
C ILE A 400 51.60 -52.18 51.51
N VAL A 401 51.97 -51.07 52.16
CA VAL A 401 52.97 -51.06 53.25
C VAL A 401 52.55 -51.97 54.41
N GLU A 402 51.28 -51.92 54.84
CA GLU A 402 50.75 -52.80 55.89
C GLU A 402 50.80 -54.28 55.51
N ARG A 403 50.53 -54.60 54.24
CA ARG A 403 50.59 -55.97 53.70
C ARG A 403 52.03 -56.46 53.59
N GLU A 404 52.97 -55.62 53.15
CA GLU A 404 54.39 -55.95 53.09
C GLU A 404 54.97 -56.22 54.49
N GLN A 405 54.60 -55.42 55.48
CA GLN A 405 54.96 -55.67 56.89
C GLN A 405 54.39 -57.01 57.39
N SER A 406 53.14 -57.33 57.04
CA SER A 406 52.51 -58.61 57.38
C SER A 406 53.23 -59.80 56.70
N ILE A 407 53.63 -59.66 55.44
CA ILE A 407 54.40 -60.68 54.71
C ILE A 407 55.77 -60.89 55.35
N ALA A 408 56.47 -59.82 55.72
CA ALA A 408 57.76 -59.91 56.41
C ALA A 408 57.64 -60.64 57.76
N ALA A 409 56.58 -60.35 58.54
CA ALA A 409 56.31 -61.06 59.79
C ALA A 409 56.05 -62.57 59.57
N LEU A 410 55.29 -62.92 58.53
CA LEU A 410 55.05 -64.32 58.16
C LEU A 410 56.32 -65.02 57.67
N GLN A 411 57.20 -64.34 56.94
CA GLN A 411 58.49 -64.89 56.50
C GLN A 411 59.40 -65.21 57.68
N THR A 412 59.41 -64.38 58.73
CA THR A 412 60.13 -64.66 59.98
C THR A 412 59.58 -65.92 60.66
N GLN A 413 58.26 -66.07 60.76
CA GLN A 413 57.64 -67.30 61.30
C GLN A 413 57.99 -68.55 60.49
N VAL A 414 58.06 -68.44 59.15
CA VAL A 414 58.49 -69.55 58.29
C VAL A 414 59.96 -69.91 58.52
N GLN A 415 60.84 -68.92 58.73
CA GLN A 415 62.25 -69.16 59.11
C GLN A 415 62.37 -69.90 60.45
N ASP A 416 61.61 -69.50 61.46
CA ASP A 416 61.58 -70.18 62.76
C ASP A 416 61.12 -71.64 62.62
N LEU A 417 60.10 -71.89 61.78
CA LEU A 417 59.63 -73.25 61.49
C LEU A 417 60.67 -74.08 60.72
N LEU A 418 61.43 -73.48 59.81
CA LEU A 418 62.51 -74.16 59.08
C LEU A 418 63.69 -74.52 60.00
N ILE A 419 64.04 -73.65 60.96
CA ILE A 419 65.02 -73.97 62.00
C ILE A 419 64.53 -75.13 62.87
N GLY A 420 63.26 -75.13 63.27
CA GLY A 420 62.63 -76.24 63.99
C GLY A 420 62.66 -77.56 63.20
N ASN A 421 62.41 -77.50 61.88
CA ASN A 421 62.48 -78.67 61.00
C ASN A 421 63.91 -79.21 60.85
N ALA A 422 64.91 -78.33 60.74
CA ALA A 422 66.32 -78.73 60.70
C ALA A 422 66.75 -79.43 62.01
N TRP A 423 66.27 -78.95 63.16
CA TRP A 423 66.47 -79.61 64.45
C TRP A 423 65.84 -81.01 64.49
N LEU A 424 64.57 -81.14 64.09
CA LEU A 424 63.87 -82.43 64.01
C LEU A 424 64.56 -83.41 63.05
N THR A 425 65.06 -82.93 61.92
CA THR A 425 65.79 -83.74 60.93
C THR A 425 67.11 -84.29 61.49
N SER A 426 67.78 -83.54 62.38
CA SER A 426 68.99 -84.02 63.08
C SER A 426 68.67 -85.13 64.09
N GLN A 427 67.49 -85.06 64.74
CA GLN A 427 67.03 -86.10 65.68
C GLN A 427 66.66 -87.39 64.95
N CYS A 428 65.99 -87.31 63.79
CA CYS A 428 65.70 -88.49 62.96
C CYS A 428 66.98 -89.24 62.55
N LYS A 429 68.04 -88.53 62.14
CA LYS A 429 69.34 -89.15 61.82
C LYS A 429 70.03 -89.81 63.02
N ALA A 430 69.80 -89.32 64.24
CA ALA A 430 70.29 -89.94 65.46
C ALA A 430 69.53 -91.24 65.78
N TRP A 431 68.21 -91.28 65.52
CA TRP A 431 67.36 -92.44 65.75
C TRP A 431 67.54 -93.55 64.71
N GLU A 432 67.84 -93.21 63.45
CA GLU A 432 68.18 -94.19 62.40
C GLU A 432 69.48 -94.97 62.71
N LYS A 433 70.40 -94.39 63.50
CA LYS A 433 71.62 -95.07 63.97
C LYS A 433 71.36 -96.09 65.08
N VAL A 434 70.24 -95.96 65.80
CA VAL A 434 69.79 -96.90 66.85
C VAL A 434 68.95 -98.03 66.25
N ALA A 435 68.23 -97.76 65.16
CA ALA A 435 67.35 -98.73 64.49
C ALA A 435 68.08 -99.82 63.68
N ALA A 436 69.39 -99.67 63.38
CA ALA A 436 70.17 -100.67 62.65
C ALA A 436 70.65 -101.87 63.51
N GLY A 437 70.41 -101.86 64.83
CA GLY A 437 70.93 -102.86 65.78
C GLY A 437 69.97 -104.01 66.16
N HIS A 438 68.71 -104.00 65.73
CA HIS A 438 67.69 -104.94 66.23
C HIS A 438 66.91 -105.64 65.09
N GLY A 439 67.65 -106.17 64.12
CA GLY A 439 67.14 -107.03 63.03
C GLY A 439 66.98 -108.52 63.39
N GLN A 440 67.00 -108.88 64.68
CA GLN A 440 66.73 -110.25 65.15
C GLN A 440 65.69 -110.21 66.28
N SER A 441 64.62 -110.98 66.10
CA SER A 441 63.60 -111.36 67.11
C SER A 441 62.29 -110.56 67.16
N ILE A 442 61.72 -110.21 66.00
CA ILE A 442 60.25 -110.01 65.86
C ILE A 442 59.75 -110.80 64.63
N THR A 443 60.08 -112.08 64.61
CA THR A 443 59.35 -113.12 63.83
C THR A 443 58.68 -114.13 64.78
N GLU A 444 58.76 -113.90 66.10
CA GLU A 444 58.39 -114.88 67.13
C GLU A 444 57.10 -114.54 67.89
N LEU A 445 56.32 -113.55 67.45
CA LEU A 445 55.03 -113.22 68.07
C LEU A 445 53.90 -112.95 67.06
N THR A 446 53.94 -113.63 65.91
CA THR A 446 52.85 -113.65 64.91
C THR A 446 51.88 -114.82 65.13
N SER A 447 51.72 -115.34 66.35
CA SER A 447 50.80 -116.48 66.57
C SER A 447 50.17 -116.56 67.97
N ARG A 448 49.87 -115.44 68.64
CA ARG A 448 48.96 -115.43 69.81
C ARG A 448 48.26 -114.09 70.05
N LEU A 449 47.30 -113.71 69.21
CA LEU A 449 45.99 -113.20 69.68
C LEU A 449 45.09 -112.83 68.50
N HIS A 450 44.51 -113.86 67.88
CA HIS A 450 43.26 -113.73 67.15
C HIS A 450 42.24 -114.64 67.84
N GLU A 451 41.46 -114.03 68.72
CA GLU A 451 40.31 -114.48 69.51
C GLU A 451 40.41 -113.57 70.73
N THR A 452 39.48 -112.71 71.08
CA THR A 452 38.04 -112.84 71.06
C THR A 452 37.61 -111.38 71.25
N GLU A 453 36.92 -110.78 70.31
CA GLU A 453 35.46 -110.74 70.43
C GLU A 453 35.00 -110.77 71.88
N LYS A 454 34.58 -109.63 72.41
CA LYS A 454 33.14 -109.39 72.57
C LYS A 454 32.91 -108.10 73.30
N ARG A 455 31.98 -107.36 72.71
CA ARG A 455 30.92 -106.62 73.39
C ARG A 455 31.41 -105.35 74.08
N LEU A 456 30.62 -104.29 74.12
CA LEU A 456 29.31 -103.91 73.60
C LEU A 456 29.37 -102.41 73.94
N ALA A 457 29.23 -101.53 72.96
CA ALA A 457 27.94 -101.07 72.46
C ALA A 457 27.17 -100.19 73.44
N MET A 458 26.67 -99.12 72.85
CA MET A 458 25.32 -98.55 72.93
C MET A 458 25.50 -97.03 72.95
N SER A 459 25.29 -96.34 71.84
CA SER A 459 24.00 -96.12 71.15
C SER A 459 22.99 -95.49 72.12
N ASP A 460 22.59 -94.28 71.80
CA ASP A 460 21.22 -93.94 71.39
C ASP A 460 21.16 -92.41 71.31
N ALA A 461 20.93 -91.82 70.14
CA ALA A 461 19.68 -91.80 69.38
C ALA A 461 18.61 -90.91 70.04
N ILE A 462 17.75 -90.38 69.16
CA ILE A 462 16.38 -89.94 69.41
C ILE A 462 16.18 -88.43 69.66
N LEU A 463 15.68 -87.79 68.58
CA LEU A 463 14.56 -86.84 68.55
C LEU A 463 14.84 -85.41 69.07
N TYR A 464 14.27 -84.32 68.57
CA TYR A 464 13.22 -84.06 67.58
C TYR A 464 12.83 -82.59 67.75
N LYS A 465 12.29 -82.04 66.67
CA LYS A 465 11.27 -81.01 66.68
C LYS A 465 11.65 -79.57 67.07
N LEU A 466 11.22 -78.72 66.13
CA LEU A 466 10.55 -77.43 66.36
C LEU A 466 11.49 -76.30 66.77
N ARG A 467 11.52 -75.16 66.10
CA ARG A 467 10.40 -74.34 65.63
C ARG A 467 11.00 -73.34 64.62
N ASN A 468 10.35 -73.13 63.46
CA ASN A 468 9.44 -72.00 63.20
C ASN A 468 10.14 -70.63 63.39
N HIS A 469 9.96 -69.61 62.56
CA HIS A 469 8.92 -69.27 61.58
C HIS A 469 9.45 -68.04 60.80
N ARG A 470 9.13 -67.90 59.51
CA ARG A 470 8.18 -66.91 58.96
C ARG A 470 8.28 -65.46 59.51
N GLY A 471 8.31 -64.52 58.57
CA GLY A 471 7.80 -63.15 58.73
C GLY A 471 8.26 -62.27 57.57
N MET A 472 7.54 -62.24 56.44
CA MET A 472 6.56 -61.17 56.06
C MET A 472 7.17 -59.76 56.06
N ARG A 473 7.39 -59.17 54.88
CA ARG A 473 6.46 -58.24 54.16
C ARG A 473 6.13 -56.97 54.95
N PHE A 474 6.58 -55.82 54.43
CA PHE A 474 5.94 -54.50 54.47
C PHE A 474 6.55 -53.71 53.29
N VAL A 475 5.88 -53.51 52.14
CA VAL A 475 4.77 -52.58 51.82
C VAL A 475 5.09 -51.12 52.11
N ASN A 476 5.10 -50.31 51.03
CA ASN A 476 4.53 -48.96 50.88
C ASN A 476 4.95 -48.45 49.48
N TYR A 477 4.25 -48.68 48.38
CA TYR A 477 2.99 -48.06 47.89
C TYR A 477 2.65 -46.64 48.38
N LEU A 478 2.70 -45.72 47.42
CA LEU A 478 1.97 -44.46 47.22
C LEU A 478 2.13 -43.26 48.18
N SER A 479 2.64 -42.17 47.59
CA SER A 479 2.09 -40.80 47.70
C SER A 479 2.82 -39.94 46.64
N LYS A 480 2.26 -39.05 45.83
CA LYS A 480 0.93 -38.43 45.74
C LYS A 480 0.86 -37.75 44.36
N VAL A 481 -0.32 -37.77 43.77
CA VAL A 481 -0.75 -36.90 42.65
C VAL A 481 -1.00 -35.48 43.18
N LYS A 482 -0.93 -34.51 42.26
CA LYS A 482 -1.33 -33.08 42.32
C LYS A 482 -0.21 -32.10 42.67
N PHE A 483 0.24 -31.35 41.66
CA PHE A 483 -0.07 -29.93 41.54
C PHE A 483 0.20 -29.48 40.10
N PHE A 484 -0.84 -29.52 39.25
CA PHE A 484 -1.01 -28.50 38.22
C PHE A 484 -1.69 -27.34 38.94
N ASP A 485 -1.04 -26.19 38.98
CA ASP A 485 -1.69 -24.89 38.81
C ASP A 485 -0.65 -23.77 38.79
N SER A 486 -0.90 -22.83 37.89
CA SER A 486 -0.39 -21.45 37.83
C SER A 486 1.07 -21.23 37.40
N LEU A 487 1.25 -20.85 36.14
CA LEU A 487 1.73 -19.52 35.74
C LEU A 487 1.67 -19.38 34.20
N GLU A 488 0.46 -19.37 33.66
CA GLU A 488 0.15 -18.40 32.60
C GLU A 488 0.14 -17.03 33.27
N SER A 489 1.15 -16.19 33.00
CA SER A 489 0.97 -14.73 32.89
C SER A 489 2.32 -14.07 32.61
N THR A 490 2.70 -13.94 31.34
CA THR A 490 3.48 -12.78 30.89
C THR A 490 3.12 -12.45 29.46
N MET A 491 1.86 -12.08 29.23
CA MET A 491 1.57 -11.08 28.21
C MET A 491 1.28 -9.76 28.92
N PRO A 492 1.91 -8.64 28.53
CA PRO A 492 1.69 -7.36 29.17
C PRO A 492 0.23 -6.90 28.95
N PRO A 493 -0.34 -6.14 29.90
CA PRO A 493 -1.76 -5.88 29.98
C PRO A 493 -2.29 -5.04 28.82
N LEU A 494 -3.55 -5.32 28.49
CA LEU A 494 -4.45 -4.69 27.52
C LEU A 494 -4.65 -3.18 27.78
N ASN A 495 -3.60 -2.41 27.50
CA ASN A 495 -3.62 -0.95 27.42
C ASN A 495 -3.33 -0.50 25.96
N THR A 496 -3.40 -1.45 25.00
CA THR A 496 -2.29 -1.72 24.08
C THR A 496 -2.59 -1.68 22.58
N VAL A 497 -3.84 -1.57 22.13
CA VAL A 497 -4.15 -1.47 20.68
C VAL A 497 -4.73 -0.11 20.33
N SER A 498 -5.70 0.40 21.08
CA SER A 498 -6.27 1.73 20.83
C SER A 498 -5.24 2.84 20.97
N ALA A 499 -4.37 2.77 21.98
CA ALA A 499 -3.26 3.74 22.12
C ALA A 499 -2.27 3.66 20.94
N ALA A 500 -1.97 2.44 20.47
CA ALA A 500 -1.12 2.25 19.30
C ALA A 500 -1.78 2.74 18.00
N ILE A 501 -3.10 2.56 17.86
CA ILE A 501 -3.89 3.09 16.75
C ILE A 501 -3.89 4.62 16.77
N GLU A 502 -4.08 5.25 17.93
CA GLU A 502 -4.03 6.72 18.01
C GLU A 502 -2.63 7.26 17.71
N VAL A 503 -1.58 6.54 18.12
CA VAL A 503 -0.20 6.85 17.68
C VAL A 503 -0.06 6.70 16.17
N LEU A 504 -0.50 5.58 15.58
CA LEU A 504 -0.43 5.35 14.13
C LEU A 504 -1.30 6.32 13.32
N LYS A 505 -2.44 6.79 13.84
CA LYS A 505 -3.25 7.85 13.21
C LYS A 505 -2.54 9.20 13.24
N ALA A 506 -1.83 9.49 14.34
CA ALA A 506 -1.08 10.73 14.51
C ALA A 506 0.29 10.70 13.81
N THR A 507 0.85 9.52 13.55
CA THR A 507 2.10 9.35 12.80
C THR A 507 1.85 9.64 11.31
N PRO A 508 2.64 10.53 10.68
CA PRO A 508 2.53 10.77 9.25
C PRO A 508 2.62 9.47 8.45
N PHE A 509 1.68 9.26 7.53
CA PHE A 509 1.60 8.05 6.70
C PHE A 509 2.93 7.61 6.08
N ALA A 510 3.72 8.58 5.60
CA ALA A 510 5.04 8.31 5.01
C ALA A 510 6.06 7.71 6.01
N GLU A 511 5.91 7.98 7.30
CA GLU A 511 6.77 7.43 8.36
C GLU A 511 6.40 5.98 8.69
N ILE A 512 5.11 5.67 8.75
CA ILE A 512 4.60 4.29 8.90
C ILE A 512 5.07 3.44 7.71
N GLN A 513 4.93 3.98 6.49
CA GLN A 513 5.40 3.32 5.27
C GLN A 513 6.91 3.11 5.25
N ARG A 514 7.70 4.09 5.72
CA ARG A 514 9.17 3.96 5.80
C ARG A 514 9.59 2.86 6.77
N ALA A 515 8.78 2.59 7.80
CA ALA A 515 8.99 1.48 8.73
C ALA A 515 8.56 0.11 8.14
N GLY A 516 8.09 0.07 6.89
CA GLY A 516 7.65 -1.16 6.23
C GLY A 516 6.21 -1.56 6.52
N TYR A 517 5.44 -0.69 7.18
CA TYR A 517 4.04 -0.95 7.51
C TYR A 517 3.09 -0.07 6.69
N HIS A 518 1.90 -0.57 6.44
CA HIS A 518 0.81 0.21 5.88
C HIS A 518 -0.35 0.20 6.87
N PHE A 519 -0.84 1.37 7.27
CA PHE A 519 -1.92 1.50 8.23
C PHE A 519 -3.08 2.26 7.60
N GLN A 520 -4.24 1.63 7.55
CA GLN A 520 -5.49 2.21 7.06
C GLN A 520 -6.63 1.77 7.98
N ALA A 521 -7.64 2.62 8.15
CA ALA A 521 -8.85 2.23 8.86
C ALA A 521 -9.55 1.07 8.13
N ASN A 522 -10.06 0.11 8.90
CA ASN A 522 -10.97 -0.90 8.37
C ASN A 522 -12.36 -0.26 8.25
N ASP A 523 -12.62 0.36 7.09
CA ASP A 523 -13.90 0.96 6.74
C ASP A 523 -14.38 0.44 5.37
N TYR A 524 -15.57 0.86 4.97
CA TYR A 524 -16.20 0.45 3.72
C TYR A 524 -15.34 0.69 2.46
N TYR A 525 -14.43 1.66 2.49
CA TYR A 525 -13.57 2.02 1.36
C TYR A 525 -12.18 1.35 1.42
N SER A 526 -11.92 0.53 2.44
CA SER A 526 -10.67 -0.22 2.58
C SER A 526 -10.51 -1.26 1.46
N PRO A 527 -9.34 -1.37 0.83
CA PRO A 527 -9.06 -2.41 -0.16
C PRO A 527 -8.70 -3.76 0.49
N LEU A 528 -8.59 -3.81 1.82
CA LEU A 528 -8.23 -5.01 2.58
C LEU A 528 -9.49 -5.77 3.03
N ASN A 529 -9.38 -7.09 3.17
CA ASN A 529 -10.49 -7.94 3.61
C ASN A 529 -10.98 -7.56 5.02
N ASP A 530 -12.28 -7.29 5.16
CA ASP A 530 -12.92 -7.26 6.48
C ASP A 530 -13.22 -8.69 6.95
N VAL A 531 -12.35 -9.19 7.82
CA VAL A 531 -12.44 -10.55 8.36
C VAL A 531 -13.73 -10.78 9.16
N ALA A 532 -14.26 -9.77 9.85
CA ALA A 532 -15.49 -9.92 10.62
C ALA A 532 -16.67 -10.10 9.67
N PHE A 533 -16.77 -9.23 8.66
CA PHE A 533 -17.78 -9.34 7.61
C PHE A 533 -17.74 -10.70 6.90
N LEU A 534 -16.57 -11.18 6.50
CA LEU A 534 -16.43 -12.47 5.82
C LEU A 534 -16.83 -13.67 6.69
N LYS A 535 -16.59 -13.60 8.01
CA LYS A 535 -17.03 -14.65 8.96
C LYS A 535 -18.54 -14.67 9.16
N GLU A 536 -19.17 -13.50 9.15
CA GLU A 536 -20.62 -13.37 9.33
C GLU A 536 -21.41 -13.70 8.06
N ASN A 537 -20.78 -13.61 6.88
CA ASN A 537 -21.43 -13.76 5.58
C ASN A 537 -20.77 -14.87 4.73
N LEU A 538 -20.61 -16.08 5.29
CA LEU A 538 -19.95 -17.20 4.62
C LEU A 538 -20.59 -17.55 3.27
N ASP A 539 -21.91 -17.39 3.15
CA ASP A 539 -22.69 -17.65 1.93
C ASP A 539 -22.22 -16.80 0.74
N LEU A 540 -21.79 -15.56 0.97
CA LEU A 540 -21.38 -14.64 -0.11
C LEU A 540 -20.09 -15.05 -0.83
N TRP A 541 -19.25 -15.88 -0.21
CA TRP A 541 -17.89 -16.16 -0.69
C TRP A 541 -17.49 -17.64 -0.65
N LYS A 542 -18.06 -18.45 0.26
CA LYS A 542 -17.88 -19.92 0.26
C LYS A 542 -18.73 -20.64 -0.75
N GLU A 543 -19.88 -20.09 -1.12
CA GLU A 543 -20.87 -20.75 -1.98
C GLU A 543 -20.89 -20.20 -3.41
N ARG A 544 -19.74 -19.74 -3.91
CA ARG A 544 -19.63 -19.20 -5.27
C ARG A 544 -19.83 -20.28 -6.34
N SER A 545 -20.81 -20.05 -7.22
CA SER A 545 -21.01 -20.83 -8.43
C SER A 545 -19.95 -20.53 -9.48
N SER A 546 -19.53 -21.54 -10.24
CA SER A 546 -18.70 -21.34 -11.43
C SER A 546 -19.45 -20.47 -12.46
N PRO A 547 -18.89 -19.32 -12.89
CA PRO A 547 -19.55 -18.48 -13.89
C PRO A 547 -19.74 -19.23 -15.21
N SER A 548 -20.98 -19.27 -15.72
CA SER A 548 -21.31 -19.93 -17.00
C SER A 548 -20.77 -19.19 -18.23
N SER A 549 -20.34 -17.93 -18.06
CA SER A 549 -19.73 -17.10 -19.10
C SER A 549 -18.25 -17.41 -19.32
N ILE A 550 -17.64 -18.27 -18.50
CA ILE A 550 -16.29 -18.80 -18.70
C ILE A 550 -16.43 -20.18 -19.34
N ASP A 551 -15.74 -20.40 -20.46
CA ASP A 551 -15.62 -21.73 -21.04
C ASP A 551 -14.57 -22.54 -20.27
N TRP A 552 -15.06 -23.36 -19.34
CA TRP A 552 -14.22 -24.19 -18.49
C TRP A 552 -13.60 -25.38 -19.20
N ASN A 553 -14.09 -25.79 -20.38
CA ASN A 553 -13.44 -26.81 -21.21
C ASN A 553 -13.01 -28.11 -20.47
N VAL A 554 -13.86 -28.63 -19.57
CA VAL A 554 -13.50 -29.71 -18.60
C VAL A 554 -12.93 -30.96 -19.27
N ASP A 555 -13.54 -31.43 -20.36
CA ASP A 555 -13.14 -32.68 -21.01
C ASP A 555 -11.71 -32.62 -21.57
N GLU A 556 -11.33 -31.49 -22.15
CA GLU A 556 -9.95 -31.32 -22.63
C GLU A 556 -8.96 -31.14 -21.47
N GLN A 557 -9.36 -30.46 -20.39
CA GLN A 557 -8.52 -30.39 -19.18
C GLN A 557 -8.23 -31.79 -18.63
N LEU A 558 -9.23 -32.69 -18.61
CA LEU A 558 -9.06 -34.08 -18.20
C LEU A 558 -8.13 -34.86 -19.15
N ALA A 559 -8.21 -34.62 -20.46
CA ALA A 559 -7.30 -35.23 -21.42
C ALA A 559 -5.85 -34.75 -21.21
N ILE A 560 -5.65 -33.46 -20.95
CA ILE A 560 -4.34 -32.89 -20.60
C ILE A 560 -3.84 -33.49 -19.28
N ALA A 561 -4.69 -33.57 -18.25
CA ALA A 561 -4.35 -34.17 -16.97
C ALA A 561 -3.89 -35.63 -17.11
N GLN A 562 -4.61 -36.43 -17.91
CA GLN A 562 -4.22 -37.81 -18.20
C GLN A 562 -2.90 -37.90 -18.96
N LYS A 563 -2.62 -36.95 -19.87
CA LYS A 563 -1.35 -36.88 -20.59
C LYS A 563 -0.19 -36.54 -19.68
N VAL A 564 -0.36 -35.52 -18.82
CA VAL A 564 0.58 -35.14 -17.77
C VAL A 564 0.90 -36.33 -16.85
N ALA A 565 -0.11 -37.13 -16.51
CA ALA A 565 0.05 -38.30 -15.64
C ALA A 565 1.05 -39.34 -16.19
N SER A 566 1.25 -39.40 -17.52
CA SER A 566 2.25 -40.29 -18.11
C SER A 566 3.70 -39.98 -17.68
N TYR A 567 3.94 -38.77 -17.16
CA TYR A 567 5.24 -38.33 -16.65
C TYR A 567 5.42 -38.54 -15.14
N VAL A 568 4.45 -39.12 -14.43
CA VAL A 568 4.55 -39.36 -12.96
C VAL A 568 5.77 -40.20 -12.59
N GLU A 569 6.07 -41.24 -13.37
CA GLU A 569 7.23 -42.10 -13.12
C GLU A 569 8.57 -41.33 -13.22
N GLU A 570 8.61 -40.24 -13.99
CA GLU A 570 9.79 -39.40 -14.18
C GLU A 570 10.15 -38.55 -12.93
N LEU A 571 9.22 -38.45 -11.98
CA LEU A 571 9.34 -37.65 -10.76
C LEU A 571 9.37 -38.49 -9.47
N ARG A 572 9.39 -39.82 -9.56
CA ARG A 572 9.40 -40.70 -8.36
C ARG A 572 10.69 -40.64 -7.55
N ASP A 573 11.78 -40.21 -8.17
CA ASP A 573 13.07 -39.98 -7.51
C ASP A 573 13.16 -38.62 -6.80
N VAL A 574 12.16 -37.75 -6.97
CA VAL A 574 12.11 -36.48 -6.24
C VAL A 574 11.90 -36.77 -4.74
N PRO A 575 12.76 -36.25 -3.85
CA PRO A 575 12.65 -36.51 -2.42
C PRO A 575 11.37 -35.93 -1.84
N GLN A 576 10.85 -36.55 -0.78
CA GLN A 576 9.68 -36.03 -0.06
C GLN A 576 10.02 -34.77 0.72
N ASP A 577 11.12 -34.78 1.47
CA ASP A 577 11.54 -33.67 2.33
C ASP A 577 12.90 -33.10 1.89
N HIS A 578 13.19 -31.87 2.31
CA HIS A 578 14.49 -31.25 2.09
C HIS A 578 15.62 -32.07 2.73
N GLN A 579 16.65 -32.37 1.95
CA GLN A 579 17.85 -33.01 2.46
C GLN A 579 18.83 -31.98 3.04
N PRO A 580 19.37 -32.19 4.24
CA PRO A 580 20.35 -31.26 4.84
C PRO A 580 21.54 -30.99 3.92
N GLY A 581 21.83 -29.72 3.65
CA GLY A 581 22.98 -29.29 2.85
C GLY A 581 22.83 -29.46 1.34
N LYS A 582 21.67 -29.90 0.84
CA LYS A 582 21.36 -29.95 -0.60
C LYS A 582 20.23 -28.99 -0.93
N LEU A 583 20.48 -28.13 -1.91
CA LEU A 583 19.45 -27.25 -2.46
C LEU A 583 18.86 -27.94 -3.71
N GLU A 584 17.80 -28.72 -3.49
CA GLU A 584 17.08 -29.44 -4.54
C GLU A 584 15.57 -29.35 -4.33
N TYR A 585 14.80 -29.59 -5.38
CA TYR A 585 13.35 -29.64 -5.28
C TYR A 585 12.91 -30.88 -4.47
N CYS A 586 11.95 -30.71 -3.58
CA CYS A 586 11.31 -31.80 -2.84
C CYS A 586 9.79 -31.60 -2.82
N TRP A 587 9.03 -32.66 -2.58
CA TRP A 587 7.57 -32.60 -2.61
C TRP A 587 6.96 -31.76 -1.48
N ASN A 588 7.50 -31.85 -0.25
CA ASN A 588 7.07 -31.08 0.91
C ASN A 588 7.69 -29.67 0.94
N ASN A 589 7.79 -29.04 -0.23
CA ASN A 589 8.24 -27.68 -0.38
C ASN A 589 7.07 -26.72 -0.12
N PRO A 590 7.11 -25.83 0.88
CA PRO A 590 5.99 -24.98 1.22
C PRO A 590 5.67 -23.91 0.16
N MET A 591 6.58 -23.66 -0.81
CA MET A 591 6.47 -22.61 -1.82
C MET A 591 6.02 -23.11 -3.21
N TRP A 592 6.24 -24.38 -3.54
CA TRP A 592 5.85 -24.98 -4.83
C TRP A 592 5.70 -26.48 -4.69
N ASN A 593 4.47 -27.01 -4.57
CA ASN A 593 4.22 -28.42 -4.26
C ASN A 593 3.02 -29.00 -5.02
N ASN A 594 2.67 -30.24 -4.67
CA ASN A 594 1.46 -30.94 -5.11
C ASN A 594 1.31 -31.03 -6.64
N THR A 595 0.07 -30.91 -7.13
CA THR A 595 -0.29 -31.08 -8.53
C THR A 595 0.29 -30.00 -9.43
N ASP A 596 0.60 -28.82 -8.88
CA ASP A 596 1.19 -27.71 -9.64
C ASP A 596 2.55 -28.07 -10.21
N ALA A 597 3.40 -28.69 -9.40
CA ALA A 597 4.70 -29.18 -9.82
C ALA A 597 4.60 -30.27 -10.90
N LEU A 598 3.69 -31.23 -10.74
CA LEU A 598 3.46 -32.29 -11.72
C LEU A 598 2.93 -31.75 -13.05
N VAL A 599 1.94 -30.86 -13.00
CA VAL A 599 1.32 -30.26 -14.19
C VAL A 599 2.30 -29.37 -14.93
N GLN A 600 3.05 -28.51 -14.23
CA GLN A 600 4.12 -27.73 -14.83
C GLN A 600 5.14 -28.62 -15.53
N TYR A 601 5.63 -29.66 -14.85
CA TYR A 601 6.61 -30.58 -15.39
C TYR A 601 6.07 -31.31 -16.64
N GLY A 602 4.89 -31.89 -16.53
CA GLY A 602 4.27 -32.66 -17.62
C GLY A 602 3.96 -31.80 -18.84
N LEU A 603 3.46 -30.57 -18.66
CA LEU A 603 3.21 -29.64 -19.76
C LEU A 603 4.51 -29.26 -20.47
N LEU A 604 5.58 -28.93 -19.73
CA LEU A 604 6.89 -28.64 -20.32
C LEU A 604 7.47 -29.84 -21.09
N ARG A 605 7.27 -31.05 -20.59
CA ARG A 605 7.72 -32.29 -21.24
C ARG A 605 6.95 -32.60 -22.52
N ASP A 606 5.67 -32.29 -22.53
CA ASP A 606 4.79 -32.53 -23.67
C ASP A 606 4.96 -31.47 -24.77
N LEU A 607 4.91 -30.18 -24.38
CA LEU A 607 4.91 -29.04 -25.29
C LEU A 607 6.29 -28.78 -25.90
N LYS A 608 7.36 -29.08 -25.15
CA LYS A 608 8.76 -28.84 -25.55
C LYS A 608 8.96 -27.42 -26.12
N PRO A 609 8.69 -26.38 -25.32
CA PRO A 609 8.75 -25.00 -25.78
C PRO A 609 10.15 -24.65 -26.29
N LYS A 610 10.23 -23.72 -27.24
CA LYS A 610 11.51 -23.18 -27.71
C LYS A 610 11.97 -22.01 -26.85
N ARG A 611 11.01 -21.30 -26.25
CA ARG A 611 11.26 -20.18 -25.34
C ARG A 611 10.35 -20.28 -24.11
N VAL A 612 10.91 -19.94 -22.96
CA VAL A 612 10.15 -19.73 -21.72
C VAL A 612 10.54 -18.38 -21.14
N VAL A 613 9.56 -17.54 -20.85
CA VAL A 613 9.74 -16.33 -20.04
C VAL A 613 9.09 -16.59 -18.69
N GLU A 614 9.87 -16.53 -17.62
CA GLU A 614 9.43 -16.74 -16.24
C GLU A 614 9.52 -15.43 -15.46
N VAL A 615 8.40 -14.99 -14.89
CA VAL A 615 8.29 -13.83 -14.02
C VAL A 615 7.97 -14.33 -12.62
N GLY A 616 8.80 -13.99 -11.63
CA GLY A 616 8.75 -14.58 -10.30
C GLY A 616 9.41 -15.96 -10.31
N CYS A 617 10.68 -15.98 -9.91
CA CYS A 617 11.54 -17.15 -10.10
C CYS A 617 11.91 -17.78 -8.76
N GLY A 618 11.91 -19.10 -8.70
CA GLY A 618 12.10 -19.77 -7.42
C GLY A 618 12.11 -21.29 -7.53
N TRP A 619 11.34 -21.92 -6.66
CA TRP A 619 11.30 -23.38 -6.56
C TRP A 619 10.68 -24.05 -7.78
N SER A 620 9.74 -23.37 -8.45
CA SER A 620 9.17 -23.73 -9.76
C SER A 620 10.27 -23.94 -10.82
N SER A 621 11.29 -23.08 -10.81
CA SER A 621 12.36 -23.06 -11.80
C SER A 621 13.25 -24.32 -11.75
N LEU A 622 13.39 -24.96 -10.58
CA LEU A 622 14.15 -26.22 -10.44
C LEU A 622 13.47 -27.38 -11.18
N LEU A 623 12.14 -27.47 -11.11
CA LEU A 623 11.38 -28.45 -11.90
C LEU A 623 11.38 -28.12 -13.38
N MET A 624 11.26 -26.83 -13.72
CA MET A 624 11.34 -26.36 -15.09
C MET A 624 12.68 -26.78 -15.72
N GLN A 625 13.79 -26.51 -15.04
CA GLN A 625 15.12 -26.95 -15.47
C GLN A 625 15.17 -28.46 -15.71
N ARG A 626 14.65 -29.25 -14.76
CA ARG A 626 14.61 -30.70 -14.88
C ARG A 626 13.80 -31.17 -16.09
N ALA A 627 12.64 -30.57 -16.36
CA ALA A 627 11.81 -30.90 -17.52
C ALA A 627 12.52 -30.58 -18.84
N LEU A 628 13.09 -29.38 -18.93
CA LEU A 628 13.77 -28.88 -20.13
C LEU A 628 15.04 -29.69 -20.45
N ILE A 629 15.84 -30.06 -19.44
CA ILE A 629 16.99 -30.95 -19.63
C ILE A 629 16.55 -32.30 -20.21
N ARG A 630 15.44 -32.87 -19.72
CA ARG A 630 14.92 -34.14 -20.23
C ARG A 630 14.29 -34.05 -21.61
N ASN A 631 13.86 -32.88 -22.06
CA ASN A 631 13.36 -32.69 -23.41
C ASN A 631 14.43 -32.97 -24.47
N GLN A 632 15.71 -32.77 -24.14
CA GLN A 632 16.84 -32.87 -25.07
C GLN A 632 16.66 -32.01 -26.33
N THR A 633 15.83 -30.98 -26.25
CA THR A 633 15.61 -29.98 -27.29
C THR A 633 16.04 -28.61 -26.76
N PRO A 634 16.72 -27.78 -27.55
CA PRO A 634 17.11 -26.44 -27.10
C PRO A 634 15.88 -25.59 -26.71
N CYS A 635 15.95 -24.96 -25.54
CA CYS A 635 14.96 -24.03 -25.05
C CYS A 635 15.68 -22.81 -24.45
N GLN A 636 15.34 -21.61 -24.90
CA GLN A 636 15.84 -20.36 -24.33
C GLN A 636 14.97 -19.97 -23.14
N VAL A 637 15.57 -19.77 -21.98
CA VAL A 637 14.83 -19.35 -20.78
C VAL A 637 15.27 -17.96 -20.38
N THR A 638 14.30 -17.07 -20.20
CA THR A 638 14.49 -15.71 -19.71
C THR A 638 13.71 -15.53 -18.42
N GLN A 639 14.42 -15.18 -17.35
CA GLN A 639 13.91 -14.99 -16.00
C GLN A 639 13.86 -13.51 -15.65
N ILE A 640 12.76 -13.07 -15.06
CA ILE A 640 12.55 -11.71 -14.56
C ILE A 640 12.28 -11.82 -13.05
N GLU A 641 13.28 -11.44 -12.25
CA GLU A 641 13.25 -11.59 -10.80
C GLU A 641 13.99 -10.42 -10.13
N PRO A 642 13.29 -9.51 -9.43
CA PRO A 642 13.92 -8.37 -8.78
C PRO A 642 14.82 -8.75 -7.59
N TYR A 643 14.56 -9.87 -6.91
CA TYR A 643 15.24 -10.29 -5.69
C TYR A 643 15.71 -11.76 -5.74
N PRO A 644 16.58 -12.13 -6.69
CA PRO A 644 16.92 -13.53 -6.93
C PRO A 644 17.70 -14.12 -5.76
N ASN A 645 17.25 -15.28 -5.27
CA ASN A 645 17.97 -16.04 -4.24
C ASN A 645 19.33 -16.52 -4.78
N PRO A 646 20.47 -16.02 -4.27
CA PRO A 646 21.77 -16.32 -4.86
C PRO A 646 22.09 -17.81 -4.92
N ALA A 647 21.80 -18.56 -3.86
CA ALA A 647 22.10 -19.98 -3.78
C ALA A 647 21.28 -20.81 -4.77
N LEU A 648 20.01 -20.43 -4.98
CA LEU A 648 19.13 -21.12 -5.91
C LEU A 648 19.51 -20.86 -7.36
N PHE A 649 19.79 -19.60 -7.69
CA PHE A 649 20.18 -19.19 -9.05
C PHE A 649 21.55 -19.71 -9.48
N GLU A 650 22.42 -20.09 -8.54
CA GLU A 650 23.67 -20.78 -8.87
C GLU A 650 23.46 -22.15 -9.53
N LEU A 651 22.33 -22.81 -9.23
CA LEU A 651 21.97 -24.13 -9.75
C LEU A 651 21.40 -24.09 -11.17
N PHE A 652 20.89 -22.94 -11.61
CA PHE A 652 20.29 -22.82 -12.93
C PHE A 652 21.35 -22.81 -14.05
N PRO A 653 20.99 -23.25 -15.26
CA PRO A 653 21.91 -23.28 -16.40
C PRO A 653 22.46 -21.88 -16.68
N LYS A 654 23.76 -21.78 -16.99
CA LYS A 654 24.43 -20.48 -17.18
C LYS A 654 24.00 -19.75 -18.45
N ASP A 655 23.36 -20.44 -19.38
CA ASP A 655 22.80 -19.91 -20.62
C ASP A 655 21.38 -19.35 -20.43
N TRP A 656 20.76 -19.52 -19.26
CA TRP A 656 19.51 -18.84 -18.92
C TRP A 656 19.77 -17.35 -18.67
N GLN A 657 18.91 -16.50 -19.21
CA GLN A 657 19.05 -15.05 -19.10
C GLN A 657 18.30 -14.56 -17.87
N LEU A 658 18.97 -13.86 -16.96
CA LEU A 658 18.35 -13.26 -15.79
C LEU A 658 18.29 -11.73 -15.91
N HIS A 659 17.08 -11.18 -15.91
CA HIS A 659 16.80 -9.76 -15.75
C HIS A 659 16.47 -9.47 -14.29
N ARG A 660 17.43 -8.87 -13.57
CA ARG A 660 17.27 -8.45 -12.17
C ARG A 660 16.46 -7.17 -12.05
N THR A 661 15.18 -7.24 -12.40
CA THR A 661 14.29 -6.10 -12.48
C THR A 661 12.86 -6.53 -12.17
N SER A 662 12.01 -5.58 -11.81
CA SER A 662 10.57 -5.81 -11.67
C SER A 662 9.92 -5.99 -13.05
N LEU A 663 8.80 -6.71 -13.13
CA LEU A 663 8.07 -6.92 -14.39
C LEU A 663 7.80 -5.60 -15.14
N GLN A 664 7.39 -4.56 -14.41
CA GLN A 664 7.05 -3.24 -14.95
C GLN A 664 8.22 -2.53 -15.65
N ARG A 665 9.46 -2.99 -15.40
CA ARG A 665 10.68 -2.43 -15.97
C ARG A 665 11.40 -3.44 -16.88
N ALA A 666 10.82 -4.62 -17.09
CA ALA A 666 11.35 -5.58 -18.04
C ALA A 666 11.05 -5.11 -19.48
N PRO A 667 12.01 -5.21 -20.42
CA PRO A 667 11.77 -4.88 -21.82
C PRO A 667 10.63 -5.70 -22.43
N PHE A 668 9.72 -5.05 -23.16
CA PHE A 668 8.57 -5.73 -23.77
C PHE A 668 8.99 -6.75 -24.83
N GLU A 669 10.14 -6.54 -25.46
CA GLU A 669 10.72 -7.39 -26.49
C GLU A 669 10.95 -8.83 -25.98
N ILE A 670 11.13 -9.01 -24.66
CA ILE A 670 11.21 -10.32 -24.03
C ILE A 670 9.91 -11.10 -24.25
N PHE A 671 8.77 -10.47 -24.01
CA PHE A 671 7.44 -11.07 -24.15
C PHE A 671 6.99 -11.16 -25.60
N GLU A 672 7.27 -10.13 -26.40
CA GLU A 672 6.97 -10.10 -27.84
C GLU A 672 7.79 -11.13 -28.63
N SER A 673 8.90 -11.63 -28.06
CA SER A 673 9.68 -12.71 -28.65
C SER A 673 9.02 -14.10 -28.56
N LEU A 674 7.97 -14.26 -27.74
CA LEU A 674 7.28 -15.54 -27.58
C LEU A 674 6.37 -15.84 -28.77
N GLN A 675 6.45 -17.08 -29.27
CA GLN A 675 5.66 -17.57 -30.39
C GLN A 675 4.71 -18.68 -29.97
N ALA A 676 3.89 -19.16 -30.91
CA ALA A 676 2.97 -20.27 -30.66
C ALA A 676 3.70 -21.50 -30.10
N GLY A 677 3.22 -22.02 -28.97
CA GLY A 677 3.83 -23.15 -28.24
C GLY A 677 4.93 -22.76 -27.24
N ASP A 678 5.35 -21.50 -27.19
CA ASP A 678 6.23 -20.98 -26.14
C ASP A 678 5.42 -20.62 -24.88
N ILE A 679 6.11 -20.46 -23.76
CA ILE A 679 5.49 -20.27 -22.45
C ILE A 679 5.81 -18.91 -21.85
N CYS A 680 4.76 -18.21 -21.40
CA CYS A 680 4.84 -17.09 -20.48
C CYS A 680 4.36 -17.55 -19.11
N PHE A 681 5.27 -17.65 -18.14
CA PHE A 681 5.01 -18.13 -16.79
C PHE A 681 5.02 -16.96 -15.81
N TYR A 682 3.95 -16.78 -15.05
CA TYR A 682 3.74 -15.61 -14.20
C TYR A 682 3.37 -16.00 -12.76
N ASP A 683 4.25 -15.64 -11.84
CA ASP A 683 4.10 -15.80 -10.39
C ASP A 683 4.50 -14.50 -9.69
N GLY A 684 3.62 -13.50 -9.80
CA GLY A 684 3.92 -12.11 -9.45
C GLY A 684 3.69 -11.74 -7.98
N SER A 685 3.25 -10.51 -7.73
CA SER A 685 2.93 -10.07 -6.36
C SER A 685 1.52 -10.46 -5.88
N HIS A 686 0.68 -11.01 -6.76
CA HIS A 686 -0.73 -11.37 -6.52
C HIS A 686 -1.66 -10.20 -6.11
N CYS A 687 -1.15 -8.97 -6.15
CA CYS A 687 -1.83 -7.77 -5.65
C CYS A 687 -2.13 -6.77 -6.78
N VAL A 688 -3.41 -6.65 -7.15
CA VAL A 688 -3.98 -5.58 -7.95
C VAL A 688 -3.95 -4.27 -7.14
N LYS A 689 -3.05 -3.37 -7.52
CA LYS A 689 -2.93 -2.00 -6.98
C LYS A 689 -2.24 -1.07 -7.99
N ALA A 690 -2.20 0.23 -7.69
CA ALA A 690 -1.52 1.21 -8.54
C ALA A 690 -0.07 0.77 -8.85
N ALA A 691 0.27 0.78 -10.14
CA ALA A 691 1.57 0.33 -10.67
C ALA A 691 2.00 -1.10 -10.29
N SER A 692 1.06 -1.96 -9.87
CA SER A 692 1.34 -3.38 -9.61
C SER A 692 1.78 -4.14 -10.86
N ASP A 693 2.57 -5.18 -10.64
CA ASP A 693 2.99 -6.11 -11.69
C ASP A 693 1.80 -6.92 -12.20
N VAL A 694 0.80 -7.21 -11.38
CA VAL A 694 -0.46 -7.85 -11.80
C VAL A 694 -1.17 -7.00 -12.86
N ASN A 695 -1.41 -5.72 -12.58
CA ASN A 695 -2.01 -4.82 -13.57
C ASN A 695 -1.14 -4.73 -14.82
N TRP A 696 0.18 -4.65 -14.66
CA TRP A 696 1.11 -4.61 -15.78
C TRP A 696 1.05 -5.88 -16.63
N PHE A 697 0.97 -7.04 -16.00
CA PHE A 697 0.87 -8.32 -16.69
C PHE A 697 -0.42 -8.39 -17.52
N PHE A 698 -1.56 -8.08 -16.92
CA PHE A 698 -2.85 -8.15 -17.60
C PHE A 698 -3.03 -7.06 -18.68
N PHE A 699 -2.56 -5.84 -18.45
CA PHE A 699 -2.81 -4.71 -19.34
C PHE A 699 -1.72 -4.51 -20.39
N GLU A 700 -0.48 -4.85 -20.07
CA GLU A 700 0.65 -4.60 -20.96
C GLU A 700 1.25 -5.89 -21.52
N VAL A 701 1.39 -6.95 -20.73
CA VAL A 701 2.03 -8.19 -21.22
C VAL A 701 1.05 -9.05 -22.02
N LEU A 702 -0.09 -9.45 -21.45
CA LEU A 702 -1.05 -10.37 -22.09
C LEU A 702 -1.51 -9.90 -23.48
N PRO A 703 -1.80 -8.61 -23.74
CA PRO A 703 -2.22 -8.16 -25.06
C PRO A 703 -1.12 -8.28 -26.12
N ARG A 704 0.16 -8.22 -25.71
CA ARG A 704 1.33 -8.26 -26.61
C ARG A 704 1.79 -9.68 -26.97
N LEU A 705 1.41 -10.69 -26.19
CA LEU A 705 1.76 -12.08 -26.50
C LEU A 705 1.19 -12.51 -27.86
N ALA A 706 1.95 -13.28 -28.62
CA ALA A 706 1.46 -13.82 -29.89
C ALA A 706 0.34 -14.86 -29.69
N SER A 707 -0.51 -15.04 -30.70
CA SER A 707 -1.46 -16.15 -30.73
C SER A 707 -0.71 -17.49 -30.65
N GLY A 708 -1.27 -18.42 -29.87
CA GLY A 708 -0.72 -19.74 -29.58
C GLY A 708 0.23 -19.79 -28.38
N VAL A 709 0.64 -18.65 -27.80
CA VAL A 709 1.45 -18.62 -26.57
C VAL A 709 0.66 -19.22 -25.41
N ILE A 710 1.35 -20.03 -24.61
CA ILE A 710 0.81 -20.70 -23.42
C ILE A 710 1.17 -19.87 -22.20
N ILE A 711 0.18 -19.61 -21.37
CA ILE A 711 0.24 -18.65 -20.27
C ILE A 711 -0.05 -19.40 -18.98
N HIS A 712 0.82 -19.23 -17.99
CA HIS A 712 0.62 -19.70 -16.63
C HIS A 712 0.46 -18.50 -15.69
N ILE A 713 -0.47 -18.63 -14.76
CA ILE A 713 -0.69 -17.71 -13.63
C ILE A 713 -0.80 -18.58 -12.38
N HIS A 714 0.01 -18.28 -11.34
CA HIS A 714 -0.01 -19.03 -10.09
C HIS A 714 -1.04 -18.52 -9.07
N ASP A 715 -1.26 -19.30 -8.01
CA ASP A 715 -2.15 -18.96 -6.88
C ASP A 715 -3.59 -18.58 -7.25
N ILE A 716 -4.14 -19.29 -8.23
CA ILE A 716 -5.51 -19.14 -8.70
C ILE A 716 -6.38 -20.29 -8.15
N PHE A 717 -7.39 -19.94 -7.35
CA PHE A 717 -8.33 -20.88 -6.73
C PHE A 717 -9.72 -20.87 -7.37
N LEU A 718 -9.88 -20.15 -8.49
CA LEU A 718 -11.14 -20.05 -9.21
C LEU A 718 -11.77 -21.43 -9.44
N PRO A 719 -13.09 -21.55 -9.29
CA PRO A 719 -14.07 -20.49 -9.00
C PRO A 719 -14.21 -20.13 -7.52
N ASN A 720 -13.49 -20.82 -6.62
CA ASN A 720 -13.52 -20.51 -5.21
C ASN A 720 -12.69 -19.26 -4.92
N ASP A 721 -12.97 -18.65 -3.77
CA ASP A 721 -12.11 -17.63 -3.19
C ASP A 721 -10.86 -18.22 -2.54
N TYR A 722 -9.95 -17.35 -2.11
CA TYR A 722 -8.70 -17.75 -1.47
C TYR A 722 -8.94 -18.57 -0.18
N PRO A 723 -8.01 -19.46 0.20
CA PRO A 723 -8.18 -20.35 1.36
C PRO A 723 -8.36 -19.63 2.70
N ASP A 724 -9.10 -20.26 3.63
CA ASP A 724 -9.33 -19.73 5.00
C ASP A 724 -8.05 -19.41 5.74
N LEU A 725 -7.06 -20.30 5.65
CA LEU A 725 -5.74 -20.14 6.25
C LEU A 725 -5.08 -18.82 5.81
N TRP A 726 -5.26 -18.44 4.55
CA TRP A 726 -4.63 -17.25 3.98
C TRP A 726 -5.36 -15.99 4.44
N ILE A 727 -6.68 -15.99 4.38
CA ILE A 727 -7.51 -14.83 4.74
C ILE A 727 -7.52 -14.61 6.26
N PHE A 728 -7.82 -15.64 7.05
CA PHE A 728 -8.14 -15.50 8.47
C PHE A 728 -6.97 -15.69 9.41
N GLU A 729 -6.01 -16.56 9.08
CA GLU A 729 -4.85 -16.80 9.96
C GLU A 729 -3.65 -15.97 9.54
N ARG A 730 -3.41 -15.83 8.24
CA ARG A 730 -2.26 -15.08 7.70
C ARG A 730 -2.57 -13.62 7.34
N GLY A 731 -3.85 -13.24 7.27
CA GLY A 731 -4.27 -11.88 6.91
C GLY A 731 -3.91 -11.48 5.47
N GLN A 732 -3.74 -12.44 4.57
CA GLN A 732 -3.40 -12.20 3.16
C GLN A 732 -4.62 -11.66 2.41
N THR A 733 -4.40 -10.63 1.60
CA THR A 733 -5.44 -9.94 0.81
C THR A 733 -5.07 -9.91 -0.67
N TRP A 734 -4.57 -11.03 -1.19
CA TRP A 734 -4.34 -11.21 -2.62
C TRP A 734 -5.67 -11.16 -3.38
N ASN A 735 -5.63 -10.70 -4.62
CA ASN A 735 -6.84 -10.33 -5.36
C ASN A 735 -6.72 -10.47 -6.88
N GLU A 736 -5.61 -11.01 -7.41
CA GLU A 736 -5.41 -11.15 -8.86
C GLU A 736 -6.39 -12.11 -9.53
N GLN A 737 -6.85 -13.15 -8.83
CA GLN A 737 -7.77 -14.12 -9.42
C GLN A 737 -9.13 -13.49 -9.80
N TYR A 738 -9.53 -12.42 -9.14
CA TYR A 738 -10.76 -11.70 -9.46
C TYR A 738 -10.63 -10.94 -10.78
N LEU A 739 -9.44 -10.37 -11.04
CA LEU A 739 -9.12 -9.76 -12.32
C LEU A 739 -9.06 -10.82 -13.43
N LEU A 740 -8.43 -11.97 -13.16
CA LEU A 740 -8.43 -13.11 -14.09
C LEU A 740 -9.84 -13.61 -14.41
N GLN A 741 -10.70 -13.76 -13.39
CA GLN A 741 -12.07 -14.19 -13.59
C GLN A 741 -12.82 -13.19 -14.47
N ALA A 742 -12.75 -11.89 -14.15
CA ALA A 742 -13.38 -10.85 -14.95
C ALA A 742 -12.84 -10.82 -16.39
N PHE A 743 -11.53 -11.03 -16.56
CA PHE A 743 -10.87 -11.09 -17.86
C PHE A 743 -11.36 -12.25 -18.73
N LEU A 744 -11.61 -13.42 -18.13
CA LEU A 744 -12.09 -14.62 -18.83
C LEU A 744 -13.60 -14.58 -19.10
N MET A 745 -14.37 -13.89 -18.25
CA MET A 745 -15.82 -13.78 -18.43
C MET A 745 -16.13 -13.09 -19.76
N ASN A 746 -16.83 -13.80 -20.65
CA ASN A 746 -17.20 -13.33 -21.99
C ASN A 746 -16.01 -13.09 -22.93
N ASN A 747 -14.81 -13.57 -22.59
CA ASN A 747 -13.64 -13.47 -23.44
C ASN A 747 -13.31 -14.84 -24.04
N ARG A 748 -13.42 -14.93 -25.37
CA ARG A 748 -13.17 -16.17 -26.13
C ARG A 748 -11.83 -16.18 -26.84
N ASP A 749 -11.02 -15.15 -26.65
CA ASP A 749 -9.68 -15.07 -27.25
C ASP A 749 -8.65 -15.86 -26.43
N TYR A 750 -9.06 -16.44 -25.30
CA TYR A 750 -8.25 -17.29 -24.45
C TYR A 750 -8.96 -18.61 -24.16
N LYS A 751 -8.19 -19.70 -24.17
CA LYS A 751 -8.67 -21.06 -23.90
C LYS A 751 -8.03 -21.59 -22.64
N ILE A 752 -8.82 -22.06 -21.69
CA ILE A 752 -8.30 -22.73 -20.51
C ILE A 752 -7.74 -24.09 -20.92
N LEU A 753 -6.46 -24.33 -20.60
CA LEU A 753 -5.78 -25.60 -20.81
C LEU A 753 -5.92 -26.50 -19.58
N ILE A 754 -5.58 -25.99 -18.41
CA ILE A 754 -5.80 -26.69 -17.14
C ILE A 754 -5.86 -25.69 -15.98
N ALA A 755 -6.91 -25.76 -15.18
CA ALA A 755 -7.11 -24.96 -13.98
C ALA A 755 -7.16 -25.89 -12.77
N ASN A 756 -6.02 -26.08 -12.09
CA ASN A 756 -5.83 -27.17 -11.13
C ASN A 756 -6.88 -27.18 -10.01
N ALA A 757 -7.16 -26.02 -9.41
CA ALA A 757 -8.15 -25.89 -8.33
C ALA A 757 -9.57 -26.26 -8.80
N PHE A 758 -9.99 -25.76 -9.96
CA PHE A 758 -11.30 -26.05 -10.55
C PHE A 758 -11.43 -27.53 -10.95
N LEU A 759 -10.42 -28.08 -11.62
CA LEU A 759 -10.44 -29.46 -12.08
C LEU A 759 -10.43 -30.43 -10.90
N PHE A 760 -9.70 -30.10 -9.83
CA PHE A 760 -9.77 -30.87 -8.58
C PHE A 760 -11.16 -30.81 -7.94
N LYS A 761 -11.73 -29.61 -7.79
CA LYS A 761 -13.07 -29.43 -7.22
C LYS A 761 -14.13 -30.26 -7.94
N THR A 762 -14.04 -30.35 -9.27
CA THR A 762 -15.07 -30.98 -10.12
C THR A 762 -14.77 -32.46 -10.42
N ASN A 763 -13.51 -32.89 -10.39
CA ASN A 763 -13.07 -34.22 -10.85
C ASN A 763 -12.02 -34.89 -9.94
N ALA A 764 -11.99 -34.59 -8.63
CA ALA A 764 -11.03 -35.10 -7.65
C ALA A 764 -10.69 -36.60 -7.80
N LYS A 765 -11.72 -37.47 -7.86
CA LYS A 765 -11.53 -38.93 -7.98
C LYS A 765 -10.74 -39.36 -9.22
N ALA A 766 -10.92 -38.66 -10.35
CA ALA A 766 -10.20 -38.97 -11.57
C ALA A 766 -8.72 -38.58 -11.44
N LEU A 767 -8.46 -37.39 -10.89
CA LEU A 767 -7.11 -36.87 -10.67
C LEU A 767 -6.33 -37.69 -9.64
N GLU A 768 -6.98 -38.13 -8.54
CA GLU A 768 -6.42 -39.09 -7.57
C GLU A 768 -5.97 -40.39 -8.24
N GLY A 769 -6.74 -40.85 -9.24
CA GLY A 769 -6.38 -42.02 -10.04
C GLY A 769 -5.20 -41.75 -10.97
N PHE A 770 -5.21 -40.63 -11.69
CA PHE A 770 -4.18 -40.25 -12.66
C PHE A 770 -2.83 -39.98 -11.98
N TYR A 771 -2.82 -39.24 -10.88
CA TYR A 771 -1.59 -38.76 -10.22
C TYR A 771 -1.14 -39.66 -9.07
N ARG A 772 -1.62 -40.92 -9.04
CA ARG A 772 -1.40 -41.85 -7.95
C ARG A 772 0.09 -42.00 -7.61
N GLY A 773 0.43 -41.77 -6.34
CA GLY A 773 1.78 -41.94 -5.80
C GLY A 773 2.63 -40.67 -5.83
N VAL A 774 2.08 -39.56 -6.32
CA VAL A 774 2.62 -38.21 -6.16
C VAL A 774 1.65 -37.46 -5.24
N GLN A 775 2.20 -36.64 -4.32
CA GLN A 775 1.50 -35.91 -3.22
C GLN A 775 0.24 -35.14 -3.69
N PRO A 776 -0.65 -34.68 -2.78
CA PRO A 776 -2.10 -34.69 -3.00
C PRO A 776 -2.57 -33.99 -4.29
N PRO A 777 -3.69 -34.43 -4.90
CA PRO A 777 -4.16 -33.98 -6.21
C PRO A 777 -4.70 -32.53 -6.26
N TYR A 778 -4.37 -31.71 -5.26
CA TYR A 778 -4.76 -30.31 -5.16
C TYR A 778 -3.66 -29.38 -5.68
N GLY A 779 -4.03 -28.23 -6.22
CA GLY A 779 -3.10 -27.23 -6.73
C GLY A 779 -3.81 -25.92 -7.11
N CYS A 780 -3.05 -24.86 -7.32
CA CYS A 780 -3.51 -23.51 -7.61
C CYS A 780 -2.93 -22.92 -8.91
N SER A 781 -2.26 -23.71 -9.75
CA SER A 781 -1.80 -23.25 -11.06
C SER A 781 -2.95 -23.19 -12.07
N PHE A 782 -2.96 -22.09 -12.82
CA PHE A 782 -3.89 -21.86 -13.91
C PHE A 782 -3.13 -21.68 -15.23
N TRP A 783 -3.48 -22.51 -16.22
CA TRP A 783 -2.87 -22.50 -17.54
C TRP A 783 -3.91 -22.21 -18.60
N MET A 784 -3.60 -21.27 -19.49
CA MET A 784 -4.42 -20.91 -20.63
C MET A 784 -3.58 -20.71 -21.89
N GLN A 785 -4.22 -20.68 -23.04
CA GLN A 785 -3.60 -20.38 -24.32
C GLN A 785 -4.28 -19.18 -24.95
N LYS A 786 -3.49 -18.24 -25.48
CA LYS A 786 -4.02 -17.15 -26.31
C LYS A 786 -4.38 -17.69 -27.69
N LEU A 787 -5.61 -17.49 -28.13
CA LEU A 787 -6.11 -17.94 -29.44
C LEU A 787 -6.02 -16.85 -30.51
N ARG A 788 -6.22 -15.58 -30.14
CA ARG A 788 -6.28 -14.46 -31.09
C ARG A 788 -5.40 -13.30 -30.66
#